data_AF-A0A5N5R0L1-F1
#
_entry.id   AF-A0A5N5R0L1-F1
#
_cell.length_a   1.000
_cell.length_b   1.000
_cell.length_c   1.000
_cell.angle_alpha   90.00
_cell.angle_beta   90.00
_cell.angle_gamma   90.00
#
_symmetry.space_group_name_H-M   'P 1'
#
loop_
_entity.id
_entity.type
_entity.pdbx_description
1 polymer ?
#
loop_
_entity_poly.entity_id
_entity_poly.type
_entity_poly.pdbx_seq_one_letter_code
_entity_poly.pdbx_strand_id
1 'polypeptide(L)'
;MANTTVKGAIHIHGQNPQFLVEKVIRTRIWESEFWKEQCFALTAESLIDKAIELNSIGGVYGNQRPTHFLCLLLKLLQIQPEKEILIEYLMADEFKYLRALTAMYIRMTFPAVEVYELLEPLLKDYRKLRLRNMNARAAGYHLTFIDEFVDQLLTEERVCDIILPRLMKRAVLEETEGLAPRTSVLFEAMAGNKSGSEDEGEDRKVRNGSRSAGLERSVSRGRSLSRSSRTSSTRSKSGSASIKERFVSKSPSRSRSRSPAQASRLLLCAQDPRRRPSHEGRVNEPDGVFKGAPLSLSSANPFAFYTMITRHILARNFGRWLPNVIRSRPLSLTSAVRSEGVEPPPAGGHSSSITESPLLRTTREVALRTPGISWKDEANENGRETRKMNMYQSLREAMSVAMTKDDTAVVFGEDVAFGGVFRCTMGLAEEFGRQRVFNTPLTEQGIAGFAIGLASMGHTAIAEIQFADYIYPAFDQIVNEAAKFRYRSGGRYNVGGLTIRTPSMSVGHGGLYHSQSPEGFFMGAAGLKVVIPRSPIQAKGLLLSSIRDPNPVIFLEPKILYRSSVEQVPVDDYELPLGKAEIMTKGNDLTLLTYGSPVYTCENATNLLRNPPPSIAHLIPESVRGASIELIDLRTILPWDVHTVAESVKKTGRLVIVHEAGKTMGPGAEIAAEVTKRCFLNLHAPVKRITGWDTPVALVYEKFYIPDALRIVDGIVETLKY
;
A
#
# COMPACT_ATOMS: atom_id res chain seq x y z
N MET A 1 12.38 5.57 -0.90
CA MET A 1 13.62 4.82 -0.56
C MET A 1 13.74 4.62 0.96
N ALA A 2 12.67 4.15 1.62
CA ALA A 2 12.59 4.19 3.08
C ALA A 2 13.33 3.05 3.79
N ASN A 3 13.40 1.89 3.12
CA ASN A 3 13.89 0.64 3.71
C ASN A 3 15.11 0.09 2.94
N THR A 4 15.88 0.97 2.30
CA THR A 4 17.10 0.62 1.58
C THR A 4 18.30 1.17 2.33
N THR A 5 19.32 0.33 2.49
CA THR A 5 20.65 0.71 2.99
C THR A 5 21.21 1.87 2.15
N VAL A 6 21.93 2.79 2.79
CA VAL A 6 22.52 3.98 2.16
C VAL A 6 23.44 3.56 0.99
N LYS A 7 23.46 4.37 -0.07
CA LYS A 7 24.33 4.14 -1.25
C LYS A 7 25.79 4.27 -0.82
N GLY A 8 26.59 3.23 -1.06
CA GLY A 8 27.98 3.15 -0.61
C GLY A 8 28.20 2.25 0.62
N ALA A 9 27.13 1.71 1.21
CA ALA A 9 27.26 0.78 2.33
C ALA A 9 27.99 -0.52 1.90
N ILE A 10 28.98 -0.91 2.69
CA ILE A 10 29.82 -2.09 2.50
C ILE A 10 29.04 -3.33 2.93
N HIS A 11 29.18 -4.42 2.17
CA HIS A 11 28.65 -5.72 2.54
C HIS A 11 29.32 -6.26 3.81
N ILE A 12 28.52 -6.73 4.75
CA ILE A 12 28.97 -7.31 6.01
C ILE A 12 28.63 -8.80 5.99
N HIS A 13 29.62 -9.65 6.27
CA HIS A 13 29.49 -11.12 6.16
C HIS A 13 28.96 -11.59 4.79
N GLY A 14 29.37 -10.91 3.72
CA GLY A 14 28.95 -11.24 2.33
C GLY A 14 27.50 -10.88 1.99
N GLN A 15 26.78 -10.17 2.86
CA GLN A 15 25.40 -9.74 2.62
C GLN A 15 25.20 -8.27 2.97
N ASN A 16 24.06 -7.71 2.54
CA ASN A 16 23.72 -6.34 2.90
C ASN A 16 23.54 -6.26 4.44
N PRO A 17 24.09 -5.24 5.14
CA PRO A 17 24.03 -5.15 6.60
C PRO A 17 22.61 -5.23 7.19
N GLN A 18 21.62 -4.66 6.51
CA GLN A 18 20.24 -4.74 6.97
C GLN A 18 19.73 -6.19 7.02
N PHE A 19 20.32 -7.10 6.24
CA PHE A 19 19.93 -8.51 6.18
C PHE A 19 20.46 -9.36 7.33
N LEU A 20 21.30 -8.80 8.19
CA LEU A 20 21.69 -9.42 9.46
C LEU A 20 20.49 -9.57 10.43
N VAL A 21 19.44 -8.77 10.24
CA VAL A 21 18.16 -8.94 10.94
C VAL A 21 17.26 -9.86 10.12
N GLU A 22 16.68 -10.92 10.71
CA GLU A 22 15.87 -11.90 9.98
C GLU A 22 14.66 -11.25 9.27
N LYS A 23 14.30 -11.77 8.08
CA LYS A 23 13.23 -11.18 7.23
C LYS A 23 11.91 -10.94 7.98
N VAL A 24 11.50 -11.87 8.84
CA VAL A 24 10.27 -11.77 9.63
C VAL A 24 10.32 -10.57 10.57
N ILE A 25 11.46 -10.35 11.24
CA ILE A 25 11.66 -9.26 12.18
C ILE A 25 11.74 -7.94 11.44
N ARG A 26 12.48 -7.87 10.32
CA ARG A 26 12.52 -6.65 9.47
C ARG A 26 11.14 -6.23 9.00
N THR A 27 10.32 -7.19 8.57
CA THR A 27 8.95 -6.91 8.12
C THR A 27 8.13 -6.27 9.23
N ARG A 28 8.20 -6.82 10.46
CA ARG A 28 7.53 -6.24 11.64
C ARG A 28 8.06 -4.86 12.01
N ILE A 29 9.37 -4.63 11.89
CA ILE A 29 9.99 -3.32 12.09
C ILE A 29 9.43 -2.32 11.09
N TRP A 30 9.45 -2.64 9.79
CA TRP A 30 8.92 -1.78 8.73
C TRP A 30 7.43 -1.47 8.87
N GLU A 31 6.66 -2.38 9.46
CA GLU A 31 5.24 -2.19 9.73
C GLU A 31 4.96 -1.33 10.98
N SER A 32 5.92 -1.23 11.90
CA SER A 32 5.75 -0.51 13.17
C SER A 32 5.61 1.00 12.97
N GLU A 33 4.74 1.60 13.78
CA GLU A 33 4.47 3.05 13.81
C GLU A 33 5.75 3.84 14.07
N PHE A 34 6.53 3.42 15.07
CA PHE A 34 7.82 4.06 15.40
C PHE A 34 8.79 4.07 14.21
N TRP A 35 8.88 2.99 13.43
CA TRP A 35 9.75 2.97 12.26
C TRP A 35 9.30 3.97 11.19
N LYS A 36 7.99 3.98 10.90
CA LYS A 36 7.39 4.83 9.87
C LYS A 36 7.49 6.32 10.21
N GLU A 37 7.31 6.67 11.48
CA GLU A 37 7.27 8.06 11.92
C GLU A 37 8.65 8.59 12.34
N GLN A 38 9.44 7.79 13.06
CA GLN A 38 10.64 8.27 13.74
C GLN A 38 11.94 7.79 13.07
N CYS A 39 11.92 6.66 12.33
CA CYS A 39 13.13 6.12 11.71
C CYS A 39 13.28 6.44 10.21
N PHE A 40 12.28 7.03 9.56
CA PHE A 40 12.26 7.19 8.10
C PHE A 40 13.41 8.06 7.55
N ALA A 41 13.71 9.18 8.21
CA ALA A 41 14.69 10.18 7.76
C ALA A 41 15.94 10.32 8.64
N LEU A 42 16.17 9.38 9.57
CA LEU A 42 17.34 9.46 10.46
C LEU A 42 18.64 9.32 9.67
N THR A 43 19.57 10.24 9.96
CA THR A 43 21.00 10.22 9.65
C THR A 43 21.78 9.71 10.86
N ALA A 44 23.10 9.48 10.74
CA ALA A 44 23.92 9.10 11.88
C ALA A 44 23.80 10.11 13.04
N GLU A 45 23.86 11.41 12.71
CA GLU A 45 23.77 12.52 13.68
C GLU A 45 22.39 12.58 14.37
N SER A 46 21.30 12.55 13.61
CA SER A 46 19.94 12.66 14.16
C SER A 46 19.44 11.37 14.84
N LEU A 47 20.11 10.24 14.63
CA LEU A 47 19.79 8.99 15.31
C LEU A 47 20.10 9.06 16.81
N ILE A 48 21.09 9.85 17.22
CA ILE A 48 21.47 10.04 18.62
C ILE A 48 20.28 10.54 19.44
N ASP A 49 19.59 11.57 18.95
CA ASP A 49 18.44 12.17 19.64
C ASP A 49 17.37 11.11 19.94
N LYS A 50 17.14 10.18 19.00
CA LYS A 50 16.20 9.07 19.17
C LYS A 50 16.73 7.94 20.04
N ALA A 51 18.04 7.70 20.03
CA ALA A 51 18.66 6.71 20.91
C ALA A 51 18.64 7.16 22.38
N ILE A 52 18.70 8.46 22.65
CA ILE A 52 18.59 9.03 24.01
C ILE A 52 17.17 8.84 24.56
N GLU A 53 16.14 8.95 23.72
CA GLU A 53 14.73 8.74 24.11
C GLU A 53 14.40 7.26 24.46
N LEU A 54 15.32 6.32 24.21
CA LEU A 54 15.11 4.92 24.53
C LEU A 54 14.96 4.69 26.04
N ASN A 55 13.94 3.90 26.41
CA ASN A 55 13.66 3.55 27.80
C ASN A 55 13.87 2.06 28.12
N SER A 56 14.21 1.25 27.12
CA SER A 56 14.46 -0.18 27.24
C SER A 56 15.18 -0.73 26.01
N ILE A 57 15.94 -1.79 26.22
CA ILE A 57 16.46 -2.69 25.17
C ILE A 57 15.49 -3.86 24.95
N GLY A 58 15.65 -4.63 23.86
CA GLY A 58 14.91 -5.87 23.65
C GLY A 58 14.52 -6.16 22.21
N GLY A 59 13.95 -7.34 21.97
CA GLY A 59 13.54 -7.80 20.65
C GLY A 59 12.09 -7.44 20.32
N VAL A 60 11.26 -8.46 20.13
CA VAL A 60 9.80 -8.32 19.96
C VAL A 60 9.08 -8.57 21.29
N TYR A 61 7.89 -7.99 21.47
CA TYR A 61 7.09 -8.15 22.68
C TYR A 61 5.57 -8.09 22.40
N GLY A 62 4.77 -8.61 23.35
CA GLY A 62 3.30 -8.60 23.24
C GLY A 62 2.78 -9.35 22.00
N ASN A 63 1.94 -8.71 21.18
CA ASN A 63 1.53 -9.22 19.88
C ASN A 63 2.64 -9.04 18.82
N GLN A 64 3.85 -9.56 19.09
CA GLN A 64 4.99 -9.54 18.16
C GLN A 64 5.42 -8.14 17.71
N ARG A 65 5.22 -7.11 18.54
CA ARG A 65 5.63 -5.73 18.23
C ARG A 65 7.13 -5.57 18.46
N PRO A 66 7.90 -4.97 17.52
CA PRO A 66 9.30 -4.67 17.73
C PRO A 66 9.47 -3.57 18.78
N THR A 67 10.55 -3.63 19.58
CA THR A 67 10.95 -2.50 20.42
C THR A 67 11.49 -1.34 19.59
N HIS A 68 11.47 -0.14 20.15
CA HIS A 68 12.12 1.03 19.52
C HIS A 68 13.64 0.80 19.39
N PHE A 69 14.24 0.09 20.35
CA PHE A 69 15.64 -0.35 20.30
C PHE A 69 15.94 -1.15 19.02
N LEU A 70 15.10 -2.15 18.72
CA LEU A 70 15.27 -2.99 17.54
C LEU A 70 15.05 -2.21 16.23
N CYS A 71 14.13 -1.24 16.25
CA CYS A 71 13.92 -0.33 15.14
C CYS A 71 15.16 0.55 14.88
N LEU A 72 15.72 1.18 15.92
CA LEU A 72 16.93 1.99 15.76
C LEU A 72 18.15 1.15 15.36
N LEU A 73 18.26 -0.09 15.82
CA LEU A 73 19.33 -1.01 15.42
C LEU A 73 19.29 -1.29 13.90
N LEU A 74 18.10 -1.60 13.36
CA LEU A 74 17.95 -1.80 11.92
C LEU A 74 18.27 -0.52 11.13
N LYS A 75 17.94 0.66 11.68
CA LYS A 75 18.25 1.93 11.03
C LYS A 75 19.76 2.20 11.04
N LEU A 76 20.44 1.88 12.13
CA LEU A 76 21.90 1.99 12.23
C LEU A 76 22.59 1.06 11.22
N LEU A 77 22.08 -0.16 11.02
CA LEU A 77 22.52 -1.08 9.95
C LEU A 77 22.28 -0.53 8.54
N GLN A 78 21.23 0.27 8.34
CA GLN A 78 20.99 0.90 7.04
C GLN A 78 21.90 2.10 6.77
N ILE A 79 22.24 2.86 7.81
CA ILE A 79 23.09 4.06 7.72
C ILE A 79 24.56 3.66 7.60
N GLN A 80 25.00 2.65 8.36
CA GLN A 80 26.38 2.20 8.47
C GLN A 80 27.37 3.35 8.78
N PRO A 81 27.27 3.97 9.97
CA PRO A 81 28.15 5.08 10.35
C PRO A 81 29.62 4.65 10.44
N GLU A 82 30.52 5.64 10.34
CA GLU A 82 31.96 5.46 10.49
C GLU A 82 32.33 4.97 11.91
N LYS A 83 33.48 4.29 12.02
CA LYS A 83 33.91 3.62 13.25
C LYS A 83 34.14 4.60 14.40
N GLU A 84 34.67 5.78 14.08
CA GLU A 84 35.00 6.86 15.01
C GLU A 84 33.73 7.34 15.75
N ILE A 85 32.63 7.52 15.01
CA ILE A 85 31.33 7.92 15.56
C ILE A 85 30.80 6.86 16.54
N LEU A 86 30.96 5.57 16.19
CA LEU A 86 30.50 4.47 17.06
C LEU A 86 31.35 4.38 18.33
N ILE A 87 32.66 4.67 18.26
CA ILE A 87 33.52 4.73 19.45
C ILE A 87 33.05 5.87 20.36
N GLU A 88 32.73 7.05 19.82
CA GLU A 88 32.18 8.16 20.60
C GLU A 88 30.85 7.78 21.28
N TYR A 89 29.93 7.12 20.57
CA TYR A 89 28.67 6.64 21.15
C TYR A 89 28.88 5.60 22.25
N LEU A 90 29.92 4.78 22.14
CA LEU A 90 30.30 3.81 23.15
C LEU A 90 30.95 4.47 24.37
N MET A 91 31.66 5.57 24.18
CA MET A 91 32.32 6.34 25.24
C MET A 91 31.37 7.32 25.95
N ALA A 92 30.20 7.61 25.37
CA ALA A 92 29.15 8.41 25.97
C ALA A 92 28.53 7.71 27.21
N ASP A 93 29.18 7.87 28.35
CA ASP A 93 28.83 7.24 29.62
C ASP A 93 27.56 7.82 30.25
N GLU A 94 26.99 8.92 29.78
CA GLU A 94 25.70 9.43 30.26
C GLU A 94 24.51 8.65 29.68
N PHE A 95 24.66 8.09 28.46
CA PHE A 95 23.55 7.52 27.68
C PHE A 95 23.61 6.00 27.56
N LYS A 96 23.26 5.30 28.66
CA LYS A 96 23.33 3.83 28.73
C LYS A 96 22.61 3.06 27.60
N TYR A 97 21.48 3.56 27.08
CA TYR A 97 20.74 2.87 26.01
C TYR A 97 21.38 3.08 24.63
N LEU A 98 22.00 4.24 24.39
CA LEU A 98 22.82 4.49 23.21
C LEU A 98 24.06 3.59 23.21
N ARG A 99 24.73 3.43 24.36
CA ARG A 99 25.85 2.47 24.50
C ARG A 99 25.42 1.04 24.20
N ALA A 100 24.29 0.59 24.77
CA ALA A 100 23.77 -0.76 24.51
C ALA A 100 23.40 -0.97 23.02
N LEU A 101 22.83 0.05 22.37
CA LEU A 101 22.50 0.01 20.94
C LEU A 101 23.76 -0.13 20.08
N THR A 102 24.77 0.67 20.41
CA THR A 102 26.07 0.68 19.74
C THR A 102 26.82 -0.63 19.94
N ALA A 103 26.81 -1.18 21.17
CA ALA A 103 27.42 -2.47 21.47
C ALA A 103 26.82 -3.62 20.63
N MET A 104 25.48 -3.65 20.51
CA MET A 104 24.78 -4.63 19.66
C MET A 104 25.16 -4.47 18.18
N TYR A 105 25.26 -3.23 17.69
CA TYR A 105 25.67 -2.95 16.31
C TYR A 105 27.12 -3.41 16.03
N ILE A 106 28.07 -3.05 16.90
CA ILE A 106 29.48 -3.48 16.82
C ILE A 106 29.55 -5.00 16.76
N ARG A 107 28.84 -5.69 17.68
CA ARG A 107 28.80 -7.16 17.73
C ARG A 107 28.33 -7.81 16.43
N MET A 108 27.44 -7.16 15.68
CA MET A 108 26.90 -7.68 14.42
C MET A 108 27.79 -7.38 13.20
N THR A 109 28.61 -6.32 13.26
CA THR A 109 29.24 -5.76 12.07
C THR A 109 30.77 -5.80 12.06
N PHE A 110 31.43 -5.78 13.22
CA PHE A 110 32.89 -5.65 13.31
C PHE A 110 33.60 -7.02 13.27
N PRO A 111 34.90 -7.05 12.91
CA PRO A 111 35.76 -8.23 13.05
C PRO A 111 35.85 -8.70 14.51
N ALA A 112 36.14 -9.99 14.70
CA ALA A 112 36.09 -10.61 16.03
C ALA A 112 37.05 -9.99 17.06
N VAL A 113 38.26 -9.62 16.65
CA VAL A 113 39.25 -8.93 17.51
C VAL A 113 38.70 -7.61 18.03
N GLU A 114 38.21 -6.76 17.14
CA GLU A 114 37.67 -5.44 17.51
C GLU A 114 36.42 -5.54 18.40
N VAL A 115 35.59 -6.57 18.19
CA VAL A 115 34.43 -6.83 19.05
C VAL A 115 34.89 -7.06 20.49
N TYR A 116 35.93 -7.85 20.72
CA TYR A 116 36.45 -8.07 22.07
C TYR A 116 37.11 -6.81 22.65
N GLU A 117 37.95 -6.11 21.88
CA GLU A 117 38.62 -4.89 22.33
C GLU A 117 37.66 -3.78 22.75
N LEU A 118 36.56 -3.60 22.00
CA LEU A 118 35.60 -2.52 22.26
C LEU A 118 34.55 -2.89 23.31
N LEU A 119 34.10 -4.15 23.35
CA LEU A 119 32.98 -4.53 24.24
C LEU A 119 33.43 -4.99 25.62
N GLU A 120 34.59 -5.65 25.77
CA GLU A 120 35.03 -6.14 27.09
C GLU A 120 35.21 -5.05 28.16
N PRO A 121 35.68 -3.83 27.85
CA PRO A 121 35.72 -2.75 28.83
C PRO A 121 34.34 -2.45 29.44
N LEU A 122 33.24 -2.71 28.72
CA LEU A 122 31.87 -2.51 29.20
C LEU A 122 31.42 -3.58 30.20
N LEU A 123 32.14 -4.69 30.37
CA LEU A 123 31.88 -5.65 31.45
C LEU A 123 32.12 -5.05 32.84
N LYS A 124 32.75 -3.88 32.93
CA LYS A 124 32.90 -3.09 34.16
C LYS A 124 31.76 -2.09 34.38
N ASP A 125 30.79 -1.98 33.45
CA ASP A 125 29.65 -1.06 33.55
C ASP A 125 28.42 -1.78 34.14
N TYR A 126 28.12 -1.48 35.41
CA TYR A 126 27.01 -2.10 36.16
C TYR A 126 25.72 -1.27 36.13
N ARG A 127 25.51 -0.44 35.10
CA ARG A 127 24.30 0.37 35.03
C ARG A 127 23.10 -0.45 34.61
N LYS A 128 21.99 -0.19 35.30
CA LYS A 128 20.70 -0.87 35.11
C LYS A 128 20.07 -0.55 33.76
N LEU A 129 19.73 -1.59 33.01
CA LEU A 129 18.94 -1.55 31.79
C LEU A 129 17.59 -2.23 32.00
N ARG A 130 16.55 -1.67 31.37
CA ARG A 130 15.27 -2.38 31.23
C ARG A 130 15.32 -3.20 29.94
N LEU A 131 15.12 -4.51 30.02
CA LEU A 131 14.98 -5.37 28.85
C LEU A 131 13.54 -5.85 28.71
N ARG A 132 13.03 -5.77 27.48
CA ARG A 132 11.67 -6.14 27.11
C ARG A 132 11.68 -7.38 26.20
N ASN A 133 10.93 -8.42 26.54
CA ASN A 133 10.86 -9.67 25.76
C ASN A 133 9.44 -10.26 25.70
N MET A 134 9.25 -11.29 24.87
CA MET A 134 7.97 -12.02 24.71
C MET A 134 7.60 -12.88 25.93
N ASN A 135 8.59 -13.37 26.69
CA ASN A 135 8.40 -14.43 27.68
C ASN A 135 7.90 -13.95 29.05
N ALA A 136 7.76 -12.63 29.25
CA ALA A 136 7.15 -12.10 30.47
C ALA A 136 5.64 -12.38 30.45
N ARG A 137 5.16 -13.29 31.31
CA ARG A 137 3.74 -13.68 31.49
C ARG A 137 2.77 -12.51 31.80
N ALA A 138 3.29 -11.32 32.03
CA ALA A 138 2.59 -10.05 31.96
C ALA A 138 3.47 -9.12 31.11
N ALA A 139 2.90 -8.25 30.27
CA ALA A 139 3.63 -7.31 29.40
C ALA A 139 4.65 -6.46 30.16
N GLY A 140 5.83 -7.02 30.46
CA GLY A 140 6.63 -6.62 31.60
C GLY A 140 8.10 -6.48 31.24
N TYR A 141 8.67 -5.37 31.70
CA TYR A 141 10.10 -5.12 31.65
C TYR A 141 10.79 -5.99 32.71
N HIS A 142 11.93 -6.57 32.36
CA HIS A 142 12.85 -7.17 33.32
C HIS A 142 14.09 -6.28 33.46
N LEU A 143 14.68 -6.28 34.65
CA LEU A 143 15.89 -5.52 34.94
C LEU A 143 17.10 -6.39 34.59
N THR A 144 18.01 -5.85 33.79
CA THR A 144 19.35 -6.39 33.51
C THR A 144 20.37 -5.26 33.67
N PHE A 145 21.63 -5.52 33.41
CA PHE A 145 22.73 -4.57 33.54
C PHE A 145 23.57 -4.54 32.25
N ILE A 146 24.37 -3.48 32.05
CA ILE A 146 25.18 -3.34 30.84
C ILE A 146 26.19 -4.49 30.72
N ASP A 147 26.87 -4.84 31.82
CA ASP A 147 27.80 -5.96 31.89
C ASP A 147 27.13 -7.30 31.52
N GLU A 148 25.96 -7.61 32.08
CA GLU A 148 25.20 -8.81 31.72
C GLU A 148 24.78 -8.81 30.24
N PHE A 149 24.35 -7.66 29.71
CA PHE A 149 23.96 -7.55 28.31
C PHE A 149 25.15 -7.73 27.37
N VAL A 150 26.31 -7.16 27.72
CA VAL A 150 27.55 -7.31 26.95
C VAL A 150 28.08 -8.73 27.02
N ASP A 151 28.01 -9.38 28.18
CA ASP A 151 28.36 -10.80 28.32
C ASP A 151 27.49 -11.68 27.41
N GLN A 152 26.18 -11.42 27.36
CA GLN A 152 25.28 -12.09 26.41
C GLN A 152 25.69 -11.85 24.95
N LEU A 153 26.09 -10.63 24.57
CA LEU A 153 26.58 -10.35 23.22
C LEU A 153 27.84 -11.17 22.87
N LEU A 154 28.73 -11.39 23.83
CA LEU A 154 29.99 -12.11 23.61
C LEU A 154 29.85 -13.63 23.68
N THR A 155 28.84 -14.16 24.37
CA THR A 155 28.71 -15.59 24.67
C THR A 155 27.54 -16.28 23.99
N GLU A 156 26.41 -15.58 23.79
CA GLU A 156 25.18 -16.16 23.26
C GLU A 156 25.10 -16.05 21.72
N GLU A 157 24.39 -17.00 21.11
CA GLU A 157 24.14 -17.01 19.66
C GLU A 157 22.93 -16.14 19.27
N ARG A 158 22.03 -15.84 20.21
CA ARG A 158 20.82 -15.05 19.98
C ARG A 158 20.61 -14.05 21.11
N VAL A 159 20.54 -12.76 20.77
CA VAL A 159 20.28 -11.65 21.71
C VAL A 159 19.20 -10.74 21.12
N CYS A 160 18.27 -10.28 21.97
CA CYS A 160 17.14 -9.43 21.55
C CYS A 160 16.36 -9.98 20.32
N ASP A 161 16.13 -11.30 20.30
CA ASP A 161 15.46 -12.05 19.22
C ASP A 161 16.19 -12.07 17.86
N ILE A 162 17.44 -11.57 17.78
CA ILE A 162 18.27 -11.60 16.57
C ILE A 162 19.34 -12.68 16.68
N ILE A 163 19.53 -13.48 15.63
CA ILE A 163 20.69 -14.40 15.52
C ILE A 163 21.94 -13.56 15.24
N LEU A 164 22.94 -13.65 16.10
CA LEU A 164 24.20 -12.95 15.94
C LEU A 164 25.12 -13.72 14.96
N PRO A 165 25.92 -13.02 14.14
CA PRO A 165 26.98 -13.66 13.35
C PRO A 165 27.93 -14.44 14.24
N ARG A 166 28.46 -15.56 13.71
CA ARG A 166 29.37 -16.44 14.45
C ARG A 166 30.62 -15.67 14.88
N LEU A 167 30.88 -15.64 16.18
CA LEU A 167 32.08 -15.04 16.75
C LEU A 167 33.11 -16.14 17.02
N MET A 168 34.35 -15.92 16.57
CA MET A 168 35.46 -16.82 16.90
C MET A 168 35.76 -16.74 18.39
N LYS A 169 35.99 -17.89 19.03
CA LYS A 169 36.24 -17.94 20.48
C LYS A 169 37.50 -17.15 20.80
N ARG A 170 37.44 -16.35 21.87
CA ARG A 170 38.56 -15.53 22.36
C ARG A 170 39.89 -16.30 22.45
N ALA A 171 39.91 -17.49 23.06
CA ALA A 171 41.14 -18.27 23.24
C ALA A 171 41.85 -18.58 21.91
N VAL A 172 41.09 -18.74 20.82
CA VAL A 172 41.67 -18.95 19.48
C VAL A 172 42.32 -17.65 18.98
N LEU A 173 41.66 -16.50 19.19
CA LEU A 173 42.18 -15.19 18.78
C LEU A 173 43.45 -14.76 19.54
N GLU A 174 43.56 -15.14 20.82
CA GLU A 174 44.78 -14.92 21.61
C GLU A 174 45.98 -15.68 21.01
N GLU A 175 45.75 -16.87 20.43
CA GLU A 175 46.78 -17.69 19.79
C GLU A 175 47.07 -17.27 18.33
N THR A 176 46.05 -16.89 17.56
CA THR A 176 46.18 -16.69 16.09
C THR A 176 46.34 -15.24 15.67
N GLU A 177 45.68 -14.30 16.34
CA GLU A 177 45.57 -12.88 15.92
C GLU A 177 46.18 -11.90 16.95
N GLY A 178 46.85 -12.42 17.99
CA GLY A 178 47.60 -11.61 18.95
C GLY A 178 46.74 -10.77 19.89
N LEU A 179 45.48 -11.16 20.12
CA LEU A 179 44.61 -10.49 21.08
C LEU A 179 45.22 -10.56 22.48
N ALA A 180 45.28 -9.43 23.19
CA ALA A 180 45.90 -9.37 24.51
C ALA A 180 45.21 -10.35 25.50
N PRO A 181 45.95 -11.05 26.36
CA PRO A 181 45.35 -11.95 27.35
C PRO A 181 44.33 -11.23 28.23
N ARG A 182 43.18 -11.87 28.50
CA ARG A 182 42.12 -11.27 29.32
C ARG A 182 42.61 -10.98 30.74
N THR A 183 42.72 -9.71 31.12
CA THR A 183 42.96 -9.30 32.50
C THR A 183 41.67 -9.39 33.30
N SER A 184 41.52 -10.44 34.12
CA SER A 184 40.37 -10.53 35.04
C SER A 184 40.51 -9.45 36.13
N VAL A 185 39.43 -8.72 36.40
CA VAL A 185 39.38 -7.67 37.44
C VAL A 185 39.67 -8.24 38.83
N LEU A 186 39.39 -9.53 39.05
CA LEU A 186 39.78 -10.25 40.27
C LEU A 186 41.30 -10.47 40.37
N PHE A 187 41.99 -10.61 39.24
CA PHE A 187 43.45 -10.74 39.19
C PHE A 187 44.14 -9.39 39.41
N GLU A 188 43.63 -8.30 38.82
CA GLU A 188 44.08 -6.93 39.11
C GLU A 188 43.81 -6.52 40.56
N ALA A 189 42.65 -6.87 41.14
CA ALA A 189 42.33 -6.58 42.54
C ALA A 189 43.16 -7.43 43.53
N MET A 190 43.58 -8.65 43.15
CA MET A 190 44.53 -9.45 43.95
C MET A 190 46.00 -9.02 43.74
N ALA A 191 46.36 -8.54 42.56
CA ALA A 191 47.69 -8.01 42.25
C ALA A 191 47.91 -6.60 42.84
N GLY A 192 46.86 -5.78 42.91
CA GLY A 192 46.85 -4.45 43.52
C GLY A 192 46.98 -4.43 45.05
N ASN A 193 46.96 -5.61 45.70
CA ASN A 193 47.33 -5.78 47.12
C ASN A 193 48.82 -6.18 47.30
N LYS A 194 49.64 -6.10 46.25
CA LYS A 194 51.09 -6.38 46.28
C LYS A 194 51.90 -5.35 45.49
N SER A 195 51.75 -4.06 45.78
CA SER A 195 52.83 -3.07 45.61
C SER A 195 52.41 -1.69 46.09
N GLY A 196 53.13 -1.14 47.07
CA GLY A 196 53.16 0.30 47.35
C GLY A 196 52.34 0.79 48.54
N SER A 197 52.68 0.32 49.75
CA SER A 197 52.39 1.05 50.99
C SER A 197 53.67 1.75 51.45
N GLU A 198 53.83 3.04 51.14
CA GLU A 198 54.68 3.98 51.88
C GLU A 198 53.94 5.33 51.97
N ASP A 199 53.82 5.79 53.22
CA ASP A 199 53.60 7.15 53.75
C ASP A 199 52.40 7.98 53.25
N GLU A 200 51.36 8.19 54.08
CA GLU A 200 51.24 9.14 55.22
C GLU A 200 50.55 10.44 54.77
N GLY A 201 49.46 10.82 55.45
CA GLY A 201 48.75 12.08 55.21
C GLY A 201 47.29 12.05 55.63
N GLU A 202 47.04 12.30 56.90
CA GLU A 202 45.72 12.52 57.52
C GLU A 202 44.88 13.57 56.80
N ASP A 203 43.56 13.37 56.69
CA ASP A 203 42.63 14.22 57.45
C ASP A 203 41.20 13.67 57.57
N ARG A 204 40.63 13.84 58.76
CA ARG A 204 39.35 13.30 59.23
C ARG A 204 38.20 14.29 59.04
N LYS A 205 36.98 13.76 58.82
CA LYS A 205 35.71 14.16 59.49
C LYS A 205 34.59 13.17 59.10
N VAL A 206 34.36 12.11 59.87
CA VAL A 206 33.39 12.01 60.99
C VAL A 206 31.95 12.36 60.57
N ARG A 207 31.02 11.39 60.53
CA ARG A 207 30.18 11.01 61.69
C ARG A 207 29.21 9.82 61.44
N ASN A 208 29.34 8.80 62.29
CA ASN A 208 28.37 7.86 62.91
C ASN A 208 27.23 7.24 62.05
N GLY A 209 27.03 5.92 61.95
CA GLY A 209 27.24 4.81 62.92
C GLY A 209 25.86 4.32 63.40
N SER A 210 25.38 3.12 63.04
CA SER A 210 25.52 1.94 63.93
C SER A 210 25.26 0.60 63.20
N ARG A 211 26.08 -0.38 63.56
CA ARG A 211 26.10 -1.79 63.15
C ARG A 211 25.23 -2.68 64.05
N SER A 212 24.75 -3.79 63.49
CA SER A 212 24.80 -5.15 64.09
C SER A 212 24.57 -6.17 62.96
N ALA A 213 25.62 -6.91 62.55
CA ALA A 213 25.87 -8.33 62.89
C ALA A 213 24.69 -9.23 62.47
N GLY A 214 24.74 -10.11 61.47
CA GLY A 214 25.83 -11.01 61.05
C GLY A 214 25.56 -12.40 61.62
N LEU A 215 25.12 -13.35 60.79
CA LEU A 215 25.64 -14.73 60.69
C LEU A 215 24.78 -15.62 59.75
N GLU A 216 25.43 -16.00 58.64
CA GLU A 216 25.60 -17.34 58.08
C GLU A 216 24.44 -18.34 57.90
N ARG A 217 24.24 -18.68 56.61
CA ARG A 217 24.25 -20.03 56.00
C ARG A 217 23.97 -21.23 56.92
N SER A 218 22.98 -22.04 56.54
CA SER A 218 23.27 -23.34 55.89
C SER A 218 22.01 -24.09 55.47
N VAL A 219 22.22 -24.89 54.43
CA VAL A 219 21.31 -25.77 53.70
C VAL A 219 21.16 -27.10 54.44
N SER A 220 19.96 -27.69 54.46
CA SER A 220 19.80 -29.15 54.26
C SER A 220 18.34 -29.57 54.04
N ARG A 221 18.22 -30.59 53.21
CA ARG A 221 17.03 -31.28 52.70
C ARG A 221 16.54 -32.37 53.68
N GLY A 222 15.27 -32.74 53.54
CA GLY A 222 14.73 -34.08 53.88
C GLY A 222 13.21 -34.04 54.06
N ARG A 223 12.41 -34.61 53.13
CA ARG A 223 11.74 -35.95 53.21
C ARG A 223 10.71 -36.01 54.36
N SER A 224 9.47 -36.52 54.25
CA SER A 224 8.86 -37.52 53.36
C SER A 224 7.34 -37.64 53.63
N LEU A 225 6.58 -37.94 52.56
CA LEU A 225 5.44 -38.88 52.41
C LEU A 225 4.37 -39.13 53.51
N SER A 226 3.12 -38.84 53.10
CA SER A 226 1.89 -39.69 53.13
C SER A 226 1.27 -40.19 54.45
N ARG A 227 -0.03 -39.92 54.66
CA ARG A 227 -1.17 -40.83 54.38
C ARG A 227 -2.53 -40.26 54.83
N SER A 228 -3.57 -40.74 54.14
CA SER A 228 -5.04 -40.71 54.32
C SER A 228 -5.55 -40.99 55.75
N SER A 229 -6.80 -40.81 56.22
CA SER A 229 -8.18 -40.70 55.69
C SER A 229 -9.14 -40.60 56.90
N ARG A 230 -10.37 -40.06 56.73
CA ARG A 230 -11.70 -40.55 57.24
C ARG A 230 -12.72 -39.40 57.40
N THR A 231 -13.83 -39.37 56.63
CA THR A 231 -15.24 -39.79 56.96
C THR A 231 -15.86 -38.99 58.12
N SER A 232 -17.11 -38.47 58.15
CA SER A 232 -18.41 -38.89 57.56
C SER A 232 -19.56 -37.94 57.98
N SER A 233 -20.69 -38.02 57.25
CA SER A 233 -22.10 -37.82 57.71
C SER A 233 -22.56 -36.37 58.00
N THR A 234 -23.81 -35.89 57.92
CA THR A 234 -25.22 -36.28 57.59
C THR A 234 -25.92 -34.94 57.23
N ARG A 235 -27.07 -34.78 56.56
CA ARG A 235 -28.45 -35.10 56.97
C ARG A 235 -29.44 -34.42 55.98
N SER A 236 -30.67 -34.92 55.98
CA SER A 236 -31.81 -34.70 55.08
C SER A 236 -32.60 -33.38 55.23
N LYS A 237 -33.38 -32.98 54.20
CA LYS A 237 -34.85 -32.81 54.27
C LYS A 237 -35.50 -32.38 52.93
N SER A 238 -36.75 -32.83 52.82
CA SER A 238 -37.76 -32.80 51.75
C SER A 238 -38.54 -31.48 51.62
N GLY A 239 -39.16 -31.24 50.46
CA GLY A 239 -40.24 -30.27 50.29
C GLY A 239 -40.80 -30.22 48.85
N SER A 240 -42.06 -30.60 48.69
CA SER A 240 -42.86 -30.72 47.46
C SER A 240 -43.61 -29.45 47.06
N ALA A 241 -44.02 -29.35 45.78
CA ALA A 241 -45.34 -28.91 45.27
C ALA A 241 -45.34 -27.83 44.14
N SER A 242 -45.64 -28.31 42.92
CA SER A 242 -46.81 -27.97 42.05
C SER A 242 -47.11 -26.55 41.51
N ILE A 243 -47.31 -26.55 40.17
CA ILE A 243 -48.33 -25.85 39.33
C ILE A 243 -47.99 -24.51 38.62
N LYS A 244 -47.99 -24.63 37.27
CA LYS A 244 -48.44 -23.77 36.16
C LYS A 244 -48.55 -22.24 36.39
N GLU A 245 -47.99 -21.46 35.45
CA GLU A 245 -48.75 -20.90 34.32
C GLU A 245 -47.86 -20.26 33.24
N ARG A 246 -48.42 -20.20 32.02
CA ARG A 246 -47.86 -19.66 30.77
C ARG A 246 -47.86 -18.13 30.78
N PHE A 247 -46.91 -17.49 30.11
CA PHE A 247 -47.19 -16.31 29.29
C PHE A 247 -46.22 -16.19 28.10
N VAL A 248 -46.80 -15.89 26.94
CA VAL A 248 -46.17 -15.56 25.65
C VAL A 248 -46.70 -14.18 25.23
N SER A 249 -45.84 -13.32 24.72
CA SER A 249 -46.18 -12.13 23.90
C SER A 249 -45.00 -11.92 22.93
N LYS A 250 -45.09 -12.09 21.60
CA LYS A 250 -45.87 -11.42 20.53
C LYS A 250 -45.70 -9.90 20.45
N SER A 251 -44.90 -9.48 19.47
CA SER A 251 -44.77 -8.13 18.91
C SER A 251 -45.99 -7.76 18.04
N PRO A 252 -46.34 -6.46 17.90
CA PRO A 252 -47.39 -6.02 16.99
C PRO A 252 -46.86 -5.40 15.70
N SER A 253 -47.52 -5.71 14.58
CA SER A 253 -47.50 -4.96 13.33
C SER A 253 -48.96 -4.65 12.91
N ARG A 254 -49.19 -3.46 12.34
CA ARG A 254 -50.44 -3.12 11.64
C ARG A 254 -50.23 -2.09 10.54
N SER A 255 -50.88 -2.34 9.40
CA SER A 255 -51.08 -1.55 8.17
C SER A 255 -52.33 -0.62 8.31
N ARG A 256 -52.79 0.26 7.40
CA ARG A 256 -52.91 0.26 5.91
C ARG A 256 -53.62 1.57 5.43
N SER A 257 -53.58 1.85 4.11
CA SER A 257 -54.58 2.53 3.20
C SER A 257 -53.92 3.61 2.30
N ARG A 258 -54.32 3.95 1.05
CA ARG A 258 -55.29 3.51 0.01
C ARG A 258 -54.90 4.24 -1.30
N SER A 259 -55.22 3.70 -2.48
CA SER A 259 -55.05 4.29 -3.84
C SER A 259 -56.35 4.93 -4.40
N PRO A 260 -56.29 5.71 -5.51
CA PRO A 260 -56.89 5.27 -6.79
C PRO A 260 -56.15 5.76 -8.08
N ALA A 261 -56.69 5.41 -9.26
CA ALA A 261 -56.02 5.27 -10.56
C ALA A 261 -56.50 6.23 -11.71
N GLN A 262 -55.72 6.19 -12.82
CA GLN A 262 -56.02 6.46 -14.26
C GLN A 262 -56.29 7.89 -14.80
N ALA A 263 -55.52 8.31 -15.83
CA ALA A 263 -55.97 8.55 -17.22
C ALA A 263 -54.87 9.22 -18.12
N SER A 264 -54.97 8.97 -19.43
CA SER A 264 -53.98 9.17 -20.50
C SER A 264 -54.17 10.46 -21.34
N ARG A 265 -53.11 10.97 -22.02
CA ARG A 265 -53.03 11.61 -23.38
C ARG A 265 -51.72 12.41 -23.51
N LEU A 266 -50.80 12.11 -24.45
CA LEU A 266 -50.70 12.50 -25.88
C LEU A 266 -50.52 14.01 -26.17
N LEU A 267 -49.38 14.35 -26.83
CA LEU A 267 -49.04 15.44 -27.81
C LEU A 267 -47.65 16.05 -27.48
N LEU A 268 -46.54 15.82 -28.23
CA LEU A 268 -46.10 16.23 -29.59
C LEU A 268 -45.88 17.74 -29.82
N CYS A 269 -44.62 18.06 -30.17
CA CYS A 269 -44.09 19.24 -30.92
C CYS A 269 -44.26 20.64 -30.30
N ALA A 270 -43.46 21.66 -30.58
CA ALA A 270 -42.13 21.90 -31.12
C ALA A 270 -41.94 23.45 -31.12
N GLN A 271 -40.69 23.91 -31.31
CA GLN A 271 -40.29 25.22 -31.85
C GLN A 271 -40.17 26.47 -30.94
N ASP A 272 -38.89 26.80 -30.74
CA ASP A 272 -38.17 28.10 -30.71
C ASP A 272 -38.58 29.10 -31.84
N PRO A 273 -38.04 30.34 -32.00
CA PRO A 273 -37.40 31.33 -31.09
C PRO A 273 -37.91 32.80 -31.28
N ARG A 274 -37.29 33.71 -30.50
CA ARG A 274 -37.00 35.16 -30.74
C ARG A 274 -38.02 36.19 -30.24
N ARG A 275 -37.54 37.06 -29.33
CA ARG A 275 -37.29 38.51 -29.58
C ARG A 275 -36.76 39.21 -28.31
N ARG A 276 -35.61 39.90 -28.45
CA ARG A 276 -35.26 41.09 -27.64
C ARG A 276 -36.09 42.28 -28.15
N PRO A 277 -36.23 43.39 -27.40
CA PRO A 277 -35.18 44.43 -27.39
C PRO A 277 -34.91 45.08 -26.02
N SER A 278 -33.83 45.84 -26.04
CA SER A 278 -33.18 46.72 -25.07
C SER A 278 -33.97 47.99 -24.68
N HIS A 279 -33.66 48.57 -23.51
CA HIS A 279 -33.47 50.02 -23.37
C HIS A 279 -32.63 50.41 -22.14
N GLU A 280 -31.68 51.32 -22.38
CA GLU A 280 -30.78 52.00 -21.44
C GLU A 280 -31.45 53.12 -20.65
N GLY A 281 -30.85 53.57 -19.53
CA GLY A 281 -31.21 54.83 -18.87
C GLY A 281 -30.50 55.16 -17.54
N ARG A 282 -29.24 55.63 -17.66
CA ARG A 282 -28.46 56.61 -16.83
C ARG A 282 -28.66 56.82 -15.31
N VAL A 283 -27.53 56.65 -14.60
CA VAL A 283 -26.76 57.59 -13.71
C VAL A 283 -27.49 58.53 -12.74
N ASN A 284 -27.17 58.41 -11.44
CA ASN A 284 -26.62 59.48 -10.57
C ASN A 284 -26.24 58.97 -9.16
N GLU A 285 -25.03 59.31 -8.71
CA GLU A 285 -24.60 59.28 -7.30
C GLU A 285 -25.28 60.39 -6.48
N PRO A 286 -25.16 60.35 -5.13
CA PRO A 286 -24.25 61.30 -4.52
C PRO A 286 -23.40 60.77 -3.34
N ASP A 287 -22.29 61.48 -3.13
CA ASP A 287 -21.35 61.47 -2.01
C ASP A 287 -21.99 61.68 -0.62
N GLY A 288 -21.33 61.17 0.43
CA GLY A 288 -21.63 61.49 1.82
C GLY A 288 -20.81 60.73 2.86
N VAL A 289 -19.61 61.24 3.14
CA VAL A 289 -18.65 60.84 4.20
C VAL A 289 -19.20 61.11 5.61
N PHE A 290 -19.02 60.21 6.60
CA PHE A 290 -18.50 60.58 7.94
C PHE A 290 -17.96 59.38 8.75
N LYS A 291 -16.86 59.68 9.45
CA LYS A 291 -15.95 58.87 10.27
C LYS A 291 -16.56 58.39 11.61
N GLY A 292 -15.97 57.33 12.19
CA GLY A 292 -16.04 57.06 13.64
C GLY A 292 -15.74 55.61 14.04
N ALA A 293 -14.53 55.36 14.54
CA ALA A 293 -13.95 54.07 14.92
C ALA A 293 -14.38 53.58 16.35
N PRO A 294 -13.62 52.69 17.03
CA PRO A 294 -13.55 51.23 16.86
C PRO A 294 -13.90 50.48 18.16
N LEU A 295 -14.08 49.15 18.10
CA LEU A 295 -13.98 48.30 19.29
C LEU A 295 -13.05 47.12 19.03
N SER A 296 -11.87 47.21 19.64
CA SER A 296 -10.96 46.13 19.94
C SER A 296 -11.49 45.29 21.09
N LEU A 297 -11.30 43.97 21.05
CA LEU A 297 -10.93 43.20 22.23
C LEU A 297 -10.22 41.91 21.79
N SER A 298 -9.12 41.65 22.47
CA SER A 298 -8.07 40.71 22.14
C SER A 298 -8.34 39.30 22.64
N SER A 299 -7.61 38.35 22.04
CA SER A 299 -6.95 37.21 22.67
C SER A 299 -7.73 36.33 23.67
N ALA A 300 -8.00 35.08 23.30
CA ALA A 300 -7.50 33.90 24.02
C ALA A 300 -7.93 32.59 23.32
N ASN A 301 -6.94 31.74 23.05
CA ASN A 301 -7.08 30.29 22.98
C ASN A 301 -7.17 29.78 24.44
N PRO A 302 -7.96 28.74 24.78
CA PRO A 302 -7.34 27.41 24.80
C PRO A 302 -8.27 26.21 24.52
N PHE A 303 -7.62 25.16 24.01
CA PHE A 303 -7.76 23.75 24.34
C PHE A 303 -8.60 23.39 25.60
N ALA A 304 -9.35 22.29 25.44
CA ALA A 304 -9.72 21.26 26.44
C ALA A 304 -11.23 21.10 26.68
N PHE A 305 -11.81 20.00 26.15
CA PHE A 305 -12.92 19.29 26.78
C PHE A 305 -12.89 17.81 26.38
N TYR A 306 -12.04 17.03 27.06
CA TYR A 306 -12.22 15.59 27.23
C TYR A 306 -11.66 15.17 28.61
N THR A 307 -12.37 14.25 29.26
CA THR A 307 -12.07 13.49 30.49
C THR A 307 -12.21 14.13 31.87
N MET A 308 -13.28 13.72 32.58
CA MET A 308 -13.27 13.07 33.92
C MET A 308 -14.72 12.61 34.19
N ILE A 309 -15.06 11.41 34.67
CA ILE A 309 -14.54 10.70 35.85
C ILE A 309 -14.60 9.18 35.64
N THR A 310 -13.56 8.53 36.13
CA THR A 310 -13.26 7.09 36.11
C THR A 310 -13.59 6.42 37.46
N ARG A 311 -13.84 5.10 37.39
CA ARG A 311 -13.51 4.01 38.35
C ARG A 311 -14.38 3.78 39.59
N HIS A 312 -14.91 2.55 39.69
CA HIS A 312 -14.52 1.44 40.61
C HIS A 312 -15.48 0.25 40.37
N ILE A 313 -15.21 -1.06 40.51
CA ILE A 313 -14.01 -1.89 40.66
C ILE A 313 -14.45 -3.40 40.52
N LEU A 314 -13.60 -4.23 39.91
CA LEU A 314 -13.35 -5.68 40.11
C LEU A 314 -14.39 -6.81 39.86
N ALA A 315 -14.08 -7.58 38.81
CA ALA A 315 -13.69 -9.01 38.78
C ALA A 315 -14.64 -10.19 39.10
N ARG A 316 -14.66 -11.10 38.10
CA ARG A 316 -14.60 -12.59 38.14
C ARG A 316 -15.81 -13.39 38.66
N ASN A 317 -16.42 -14.17 37.76
CA ASN A 317 -16.40 -15.65 37.71
C ASN A 317 -17.32 -16.15 36.57
N PHE A 318 -16.78 -16.83 35.56
CA PHE A 318 -16.79 -18.29 35.39
C PHE A 318 -18.18 -18.94 35.36
N GLY A 319 -18.53 -19.51 34.20
CA GLY A 319 -18.99 -20.91 34.16
C GLY A 319 -20.43 -21.18 33.75
N ARG A 320 -20.58 -21.50 32.45
CA ARG A 320 -21.31 -22.65 31.89
C ARG A 320 -22.77 -22.90 32.32
N TRP A 321 -23.66 -22.88 31.32
CA TRP A 321 -24.81 -23.77 31.25
C TRP A 321 -24.79 -24.54 29.93
N LEU A 322 -24.73 -25.87 30.06
CA LEU A 322 -25.06 -26.89 29.07
C LEU A 322 -25.69 -28.00 29.91
N PRO A 323 -26.79 -28.63 29.47
CA PRO A 323 -26.83 -30.07 29.66
C PRO A 323 -27.51 -30.89 28.54
N ASN A 324 -27.04 -32.14 28.48
CA ASN A 324 -27.63 -33.40 27.98
C ASN A 324 -27.54 -33.65 26.46
N VAL A 325 -26.61 -34.48 25.94
CA VAL A 325 -26.22 -35.89 26.17
C VAL A 325 -27.30 -36.91 25.76
N ILE A 326 -27.09 -37.57 24.61
CA ILE A 326 -27.29 -39.03 24.45
C ILE A 326 -26.12 -39.60 23.62
N ARG A 327 -25.61 -40.73 24.10
CA ARG A 327 -24.45 -41.51 23.65
C ARG A 327 -24.74 -42.35 22.40
N SER A 328 -23.75 -42.50 21.53
CA SER A 328 -23.45 -43.79 20.88
C SER A 328 -21.96 -43.89 20.50
N ARG A 329 -21.44 -45.11 20.57
CA ARG A 329 -20.02 -45.52 20.55
C ARG A 329 -19.35 -45.35 19.16
N PRO A 330 -18.02 -45.17 19.06
CA PRO A 330 -17.32 -45.29 17.80
C PRO A 330 -17.01 -46.77 17.51
N LEU A 331 -17.50 -47.26 16.37
CA LEU A 331 -17.00 -48.48 15.74
C LEU A 331 -16.01 -48.06 14.64
N SER A 332 -14.79 -48.55 14.78
CA SER A 332 -13.76 -48.53 13.75
C SER A 332 -14.24 -49.38 12.57
N LEU A 333 -14.36 -48.79 11.39
CA LEU A 333 -14.32 -49.51 10.12
C LEU A 333 -13.70 -48.62 9.05
N THR A 334 -12.54 -49.07 8.60
CA THR A 334 -11.84 -48.70 7.38
C THR A 334 -12.74 -48.86 6.16
N SER A 335 -12.95 -47.80 5.37
CA SER A 335 -13.09 -47.92 3.92
C SER A 335 -12.61 -46.64 3.25
N ALA A 336 -11.55 -46.76 2.47
CA ALA A 336 -11.03 -45.70 1.62
C ALA A 336 -12.07 -45.33 0.55
N VAL A 337 -12.62 -44.13 0.64
CA VAL A 337 -13.19 -43.44 -0.51
C VAL A 337 -12.06 -42.58 -1.07
N ARG A 338 -11.53 -42.97 -2.22
CA ARG A 338 -10.65 -42.12 -3.03
C ARG A 338 -11.46 -40.91 -3.46
N SER A 339 -11.34 -39.79 -2.76
CA SER A 339 -11.60 -38.49 -3.37
C SER A 339 -10.44 -38.26 -4.34
N GLU A 340 -10.70 -38.28 -5.64
CA GLU A 340 -9.77 -37.67 -6.59
C GLU A 340 -9.61 -36.21 -6.17
N GLY A 341 -8.47 -35.93 -5.55
CA GLY A 341 -8.09 -34.59 -5.17
C GLY A 341 -7.87 -33.81 -6.45
N VAL A 342 -8.80 -32.92 -6.77
CA VAL A 342 -8.48 -31.78 -7.63
C VAL A 342 -7.54 -30.92 -6.78
N GLU A 343 -6.23 -31.05 -7.02
CA GLU A 343 -5.26 -30.12 -6.47
C GLU A 343 -5.67 -28.70 -6.88
N PRO A 344 -5.73 -27.73 -5.96
CA PRO A 344 -5.81 -26.33 -6.38
C PRO A 344 -4.57 -26.04 -7.23
N PRO A 345 -4.72 -25.40 -8.40
CA PRO A 345 -3.58 -25.14 -9.27
C PRO A 345 -2.48 -24.41 -8.47
N PRO A 346 -1.20 -24.70 -8.74
CA PRO A 346 -0.09 -24.09 -8.02
C PRO A 346 -0.21 -22.57 -8.05
N ALA A 347 0.26 -21.92 -6.98
CA ALA A 347 0.11 -20.47 -6.78
C ALA A 347 0.82 -19.58 -7.83
N GLY A 348 1.42 -20.17 -8.87
CA GLY A 348 1.82 -19.49 -10.11
C GLY A 348 0.85 -19.86 -11.24
N GLY A 349 -0.21 -19.07 -11.40
CA GLY A 349 -0.97 -19.08 -12.64
C GLY A 349 -0.04 -18.62 -13.75
N HIS A 350 0.27 -19.50 -14.70
CA HIS A 350 0.83 -19.10 -15.98
C HIS A 350 -0.21 -18.19 -16.67
N SER A 351 -0.19 -16.90 -16.34
CA SER A 351 -0.37 -15.93 -17.41
C SER A 351 0.90 -16.03 -18.23
N SER A 352 0.78 -16.30 -19.54
CA SER A 352 1.81 -15.89 -20.49
C SER A 352 2.34 -14.54 -20.03
N SER A 353 3.64 -14.46 -19.79
CA SER A 353 4.26 -13.25 -19.27
C SER A 353 3.79 -12.09 -20.14
N ILE A 354 3.21 -11.03 -19.59
CA ILE A 354 2.77 -9.84 -20.37
C ILE A 354 3.88 -9.39 -21.32
N THR A 355 5.14 -9.58 -20.91
CA THR A 355 6.37 -9.41 -21.69
C THR A 355 6.41 -10.13 -23.04
N GLU A 356 5.72 -11.26 -23.19
CA GLU A 356 5.66 -12.10 -24.39
C GLU A 356 4.42 -11.82 -25.25
N SER A 357 3.55 -10.89 -24.83
CA SER A 357 2.34 -10.55 -25.58
C SER A 357 2.69 -9.99 -26.96
N PRO A 358 2.15 -10.53 -28.07
CA PRO A 358 2.30 -9.97 -29.41
C PRO A 358 1.64 -8.59 -29.57
N LEU A 359 0.86 -8.13 -28.59
CA LEU A 359 0.26 -6.81 -28.57
C LEU A 359 1.27 -5.70 -28.22
N LEU A 360 2.40 -6.06 -27.62
CA LEU A 360 3.51 -5.16 -27.32
C LEU A 360 4.41 -4.95 -28.56
N ARG A 361 4.93 -3.73 -28.71
CA ARG A 361 5.79 -3.31 -29.83
C ARG A 361 7.25 -3.64 -29.54
N THR A 362 7.69 -4.83 -29.93
CA THR A 362 9.04 -5.31 -29.59
C THR A 362 10.17 -4.72 -30.44
N THR A 363 9.86 -4.22 -31.65
CA THR A 363 10.84 -3.63 -32.57
C THR A 363 10.57 -2.15 -32.84
N ARG A 364 11.63 -1.42 -33.24
CA ARG A 364 11.58 0.01 -33.57
C ARG A 364 10.56 0.29 -34.67
N GLU A 365 10.59 -0.49 -35.75
CA GLU A 365 9.79 -0.27 -36.95
C GLU A 365 8.29 -0.41 -36.65
N VAL A 366 7.92 -1.40 -35.82
CA VAL A 366 6.52 -1.61 -35.44
C VAL A 366 6.06 -0.51 -34.48
N ALA A 367 6.92 -0.07 -33.54
CA ALA A 367 6.61 1.03 -32.64
C ALA A 367 6.36 2.35 -33.41
N LEU A 368 7.24 2.72 -34.34
CA LEU A 368 7.10 3.94 -35.15
C LEU A 368 5.87 3.91 -36.08
N ARG A 369 5.37 2.71 -36.44
CA ARG A 369 4.17 2.52 -37.27
C ARG A 369 2.90 2.32 -36.43
N THR A 370 2.94 2.58 -35.13
CA THR A 370 1.77 2.40 -34.27
C THR A 370 0.60 3.25 -34.78
N PRO A 371 -0.56 2.63 -35.06
CA PRO A 371 -1.69 3.35 -35.63
C PRO A 371 -2.17 4.51 -34.74
N GLY A 372 -2.41 5.66 -35.37
CA GLY A 372 -2.94 6.85 -34.70
C GLY A 372 -1.88 7.75 -34.06
N ILE A 373 -0.59 7.44 -34.18
CA ILE A 373 0.48 8.36 -33.78
C ILE A 373 0.37 9.66 -34.58
N SER A 374 0.30 10.79 -33.87
CA SER A 374 0.49 12.14 -34.40
C SER A 374 1.77 12.72 -33.83
N TRP A 375 2.79 12.90 -34.66
CA TRP A 375 4.05 13.53 -34.26
C TRP A 375 3.88 15.04 -34.03
N LYS A 376 4.58 15.58 -33.02
CA LYS A 376 4.51 17.01 -32.61
C LYS A 376 5.86 17.72 -32.68
N ASP A 377 6.85 17.04 -33.22
CA ASP A 377 8.18 17.55 -33.53
C ASP A 377 8.60 17.07 -34.92
N GLU A 378 9.65 17.71 -35.44
CA GLU A 378 10.29 17.27 -36.68
C GLU A 378 11.21 16.07 -36.41
N ALA A 379 11.40 15.23 -37.42
CA ALA A 379 12.33 14.12 -37.30
C ALA A 379 13.78 14.63 -37.44
N ASN A 380 14.69 14.06 -36.65
CA ASN A 380 16.12 14.33 -36.79
C ASN A 380 16.66 13.84 -38.14
N GLU A 381 17.86 14.30 -38.53
CA GLU A 381 18.55 13.87 -39.77
C GLU A 381 18.72 12.34 -39.88
N ASN A 382 18.85 11.65 -38.74
CA ASN A 382 18.97 10.19 -38.63
C ASN A 382 17.60 9.46 -38.51
N GLY A 383 16.49 10.18 -38.69
CA GLY A 383 15.13 9.69 -38.46
C GLY A 383 14.74 9.65 -36.97
N ARG A 384 13.63 8.97 -36.67
CA ARG A 384 13.05 8.88 -35.31
C ARG A 384 13.60 7.70 -34.52
N GLU A 385 13.82 7.88 -33.23
CA GLU A 385 14.42 6.87 -32.35
C GLU A 385 13.40 6.27 -31.40
N THR A 386 13.63 5.01 -31.01
CA THR A 386 12.83 4.34 -29.97
C THR A 386 13.75 3.82 -28.88
N ARG A 387 13.24 3.80 -27.65
CA ARG A 387 13.91 3.21 -26.49
C ARG A 387 13.01 2.16 -25.89
N LYS A 388 13.61 1.07 -25.40
CA LYS A 388 12.88 0.05 -24.66
C LYS A 388 12.49 0.61 -23.29
N MET A 389 11.19 0.79 -23.06
CA MET A 389 10.64 1.37 -21.84
C MET A 389 9.57 0.45 -21.26
N ASN A 390 9.48 0.44 -19.93
CA ASN A 390 8.28 -0.02 -19.25
C ASN A 390 7.27 1.13 -19.06
N MET A 391 6.09 0.82 -18.53
CA MET A 391 5.01 1.81 -18.47
C MET A 391 5.35 2.99 -17.55
N TYR A 392 5.96 2.78 -16.37
CA TYR A 392 6.32 3.93 -15.52
C TYR A 392 7.39 4.83 -16.18
N GLN A 393 8.34 4.24 -16.91
CA GLN A 393 9.35 5.00 -17.67
C GLN A 393 8.70 5.83 -18.78
N SER A 394 7.71 5.27 -19.49
CA SER A 394 6.99 6.00 -20.54
C SER A 394 6.15 7.18 -20.01
N LEU A 395 5.58 7.04 -18.81
CA LEU A 395 4.85 8.11 -18.12
C LEU A 395 5.79 9.23 -17.67
N ARG A 396 6.95 8.85 -17.10
CA ARG A 396 8.03 9.80 -16.77
C ARG A 396 8.45 10.57 -18.01
N GLU A 397 8.68 9.87 -19.12
CA GLU A 397 9.08 10.48 -20.38
C GLU A 397 8.02 11.46 -20.91
N ALA A 398 6.74 11.09 -20.88
CA ALA A 398 5.66 11.99 -21.26
C ALA A 398 5.64 13.28 -20.43
N MET A 399 5.83 13.17 -19.11
CA MET A 399 5.91 14.36 -18.24
C MET A 399 7.15 15.21 -18.53
N SER A 400 8.33 14.60 -18.75
CA SER A 400 9.55 15.34 -19.12
C SER A 400 9.38 16.07 -20.45
N VAL A 401 8.79 15.45 -21.47
CA VAL A 401 8.47 16.09 -22.76
C VAL A 401 7.51 17.26 -22.57
N ALA A 402 6.43 17.06 -21.79
CA ALA A 402 5.47 18.13 -21.51
C ALA A 402 6.12 19.32 -20.80
N MET A 403 6.92 19.06 -19.75
CA MET A 403 7.58 20.10 -18.96
C MET A 403 8.68 20.85 -19.72
N THR A 404 9.34 20.17 -20.67
CA THR A 404 10.34 20.78 -21.56
C THR A 404 9.70 21.74 -22.55
N LYS A 405 8.49 21.43 -23.05
CA LYS A 405 7.80 22.25 -24.06
C LYS A 405 6.88 23.31 -23.48
N ASP A 406 6.49 23.19 -22.22
CA ASP A 406 5.59 24.10 -21.55
C ASP A 406 6.19 24.54 -20.21
N ASP A 407 6.68 25.77 -20.14
CA ASP A 407 7.28 26.35 -18.93
C ASP A 407 6.27 26.54 -17.79
N THR A 408 4.97 26.55 -18.09
CA THR A 408 3.91 26.66 -17.08
C THR A 408 3.59 25.33 -16.42
N ALA A 409 4.04 24.21 -17.00
CA ALA A 409 3.69 22.88 -16.54
C ALA A 409 4.32 22.55 -15.19
N VAL A 410 3.52 22.04 -14.26
CA VAL A 410 3.97 21.61 -12.93
C VAL A 410 3.43 20.22 -12.60
N VAL A 411 4.24 19.42 -11.91
CA VAL A 411 3.91 18.08 -11.42
C VAL A 411 3.90 18.10 -9.90
N PHE A 412 2.77 17.76 -9.30
CA PHE A 412 2.63 17.81 -7.84
C PHE A 412 1.68 16.74 -7.32
N GLY A 413 1.86 16.39 -6.06
CA GLY A 413 1.08 15.38 -5.37
C GLY A 413 1.86 14.86 -4.16
N GLU A 414 1.37 13.81 -3.53
CA GLU A 414 2.10 13.16 -2.44
C GLU A 414 3.33 12.44 -2.98
N ASP A 415 4.49 12.68 -2.37
CA ASP A 415 5.73 11.92 -2.62
C ASP A 415 6.34 12.03 -4.03
N VAL A 416 5.83 12.90 -4.90
CA VAL A 416 6.30 13.02 -6.29
C VAL A 416 7.73 13.56 -6.40
N ALA A 417 8.22 14.34 -5.43
CA ALA A 417 9.50 15.03 -5.53
C ALA A 417 10.71 14.08 -5.51
N PHE A 418 10.65 12.95 -4.78
CA PHE A 418 11.73 11.95 -4.82
C PHE A 418 11.59 10.96 -5.98
N GLY A 419 10.50 11.07 -6.74
CA GLY A 419 10.18 10.21 -7.89
C GLY A 419 8.85 9.47 -7.79
N GLY A 420 8.08 9.65 -6.72
CA GLY A 420 6.80 8.97 -6.49
C GLY A 420 6.97 7.52 -6.05
N VAL A 421 5.94 6.97 -5.40
CA VAL A 421 5.96 5.59 -4.87
C VAL A 421 6.11 4.52 -5.96
N PHE A 422 5.68 4.84 -7.20
CA PHE A 422 5.83 3.99 -8.37
C PHE A 422 7.00 4.37 -9.30
N ARG A 423 7.78 5.41 -8.98
CA ARG A 423 8.89 5.95 -9.79
C ARG A 423 8.49 6.71 -11.07
N CYS A 424 7.21 7.06 -11.24
CA CYS A 424 6.72 7.76 -12.43
C CYS A 424 7.30 9.18 -12.57
N THR A 425 7.75 9.83 -11.50
CA THR A 425 8.31 11.19 -11.54
C THR A 425 9.82 11.22 -11.26
N MET A 426 10.49 10.06 -11.33
CA MET A 426 11.90 9.93 -10.95
C MET A 426 12.81 10.83 -11.81
N GLY A 427 13.64 11.63 -11.15
CA GLY A 427 14.59 12.54 -11.78
C GLY A 427 13.99 13.89 -12.25
N LEU A 428 12.66 14.06 -12.20
CA LEU A 428 12.02 15.27 -12.74
C LEU A 428 12.29 16.51 -11.87
N ALA A 429 12.39 16.35 -10.54
CA ALA A 429 12.67 17.47 -9.64
C ALA A 429 14.10 17.99 -9.79
N GLU A 430 15.05 17.09 -10.10
CA GLU A 430 16.42 17.45 -10.44
C GLU A 430 16.51 18.14 -11.81
N GLU A 431 15.71 17.70 -12.78
CA GLU A 431 15.71 18.23 -14.16
C GLU A 431 15.02 19.59 -14.29
N PHE A 432 13.86 19.78 -13.66
CA PHE A 432 13.00 20.97 -13.81
C PHE A 432 12.93 21.85 -12.56
N GLY A 433 13.59 21.46 -11.48
CA GLY A 433 13.63 22.18 -10.22
C GLY A 433 12.40 21.95 -9.32
N ARG A 434 12.62 22.18 -8.02
CA ARG A 434 11.60 21.96 -6.96
C ARG A 434 10.40 22.91 -7.02
N GLN A 435 10.46 23.97 -7.82
CA GLN A 435 9.33 24.87 -8.04
C GLN A 435 8.30 24.29 -9.02
N ARG A 436 8.74 23.38 -9.89
CA ARG A 436 7.88 22.74 -10.91
C ARG A 436 7.55 21.29 -10.59
N VAL A 437 8.34 20.63 -9.73
CA VAL A 437 8.05 19.29 -9.21
C VAL A 437 8.12 19.30 -7.68
N PHE A 438 6.98 19.21 -7.00
CA PHE A 438 6.93 19.39 -5.55
C PHE A 438 5.88 18.51 -4.86
N ASN A 439 6.16 18.19 -3.59
CA ASN A 439 5.23 17.46 -2.74
C ASN A 439 4.12 18.40 -2.24
N THR A 440 2.90 17.86 -2.13
CA THR A 440 1.79 18.50 -1.42
C THR A 440 1.67 17.92 -0.01
N PRO A 441 0.93 18.59 0.92
CA PRO A 441 0.38 17.92 2.09
C PRO A 441 -0.50 16.73 1.69
N LEU A 442 -0.69 15.80 2.62
CA LEU A 442 -1.46 14.57 2.42
C LEU A 442 -2.97 14.86 2.48
N THR A 443 -3.52 15.30 1.35
CA THR A 443 -4.94 15.68 1.22
C THR A 443 -5.38 15.71 -0.24
N GLU A 444 -6.10 14.68 -0.69
CA GLU A 444 -6.47 14.53 -2.10
C GLU A 444 -7.45 15.62 -2.56
N GLN A 445 -8.37 16.04 -1.69
CA GLN A 445 -9.24 17.20 -1.96
C GLN A 445 -8.44 18.49 -2.13
N GLY A 446 -7.38 18.68 -1.33
CA GLY A 446 -6.50 19.84 -1.43
C GLY A 446 -5.67 19.80 -2.70
N ILE A 447 -5.15 18.63 -3.07
CA ILE A 447 -4.44 18.41 -4.35
C ILE A 447 -5.33 18.79 -5.52
N ALA A 448 -6.56 18.27 -5.59
CA ALA A 448 -7.48 18.57 -6.70
C ALA A 448 -7.91 20.04 -6.73
N GLY A 449 -8.26 20.63 -5.58
CA GLY A 449 -8.62 22.05 -5.50
C GLY A 449 -7.47 22.98 -5.89
N PHE A 450 -6.25 22.66 -5.45
CA PHE A 450 -5.03 23.38 -5.83
C PHE A 450 -4.76 23.26 -7.33
N ALA A 451 -4.92 22.07 -7.90
CA ALA A 451 -4.77 21.82 -9.33
C ALA A 451 -5.75 22.62 -10.19
N ILE A 452 -7.01 22.68 -9.77
CA ILE A 452 -8.06 23.51 -10.38
C ILE A 452 -7.67 24.99 -10.33
N GLY A 453 -7.16 25.47 -9.19
CA GLY A 453 -6.68 26.83 -9.03
C GLY A 453 -5.55 27.17 -10.02
N LEU A 454 -4.52 26.34 -10.09
CA LEU A 454 -3.41 26.49 -11.04
C LEU A 454 -3.90 26.51 -12.49
N ALA A 455 -4.71 25.53 -12.88
CA ALA A 455 -5.24 25.43 -14.24
C ALA A 455 -6.12 26.63 -14.61
N SER A 456 -6.87 27.19 -13.64
CA SER A 456 -7.69 28.39 -13.86
C SER A 456 -6.87 29.65 -14.13
N MET A 457 -5.61 29.67 -13.68
CA MET A 457 -4.64 30.72 -13.96
C MET A 457 -3.86 30.49 -15.26
N GLY A 458 -4.19 29.43 -16.03
CA GLY A 458 -3.57 29.12 -17.32
C GLY A 458 -2.32 28.24 -17.22
N HIS A 459 -2.01 27.68 -16.05
CA HIS A 459 -0.92 26.70 -15.91
C HIS A 459 -1.37 25.31 -16.36
N THR A 460 -0.42 24.52 -16.87
CA THR A 460 -0.59 23.08 -17.03
C THR A 460 -0.34 22.37 -15.68
N ALA A 461 -1.42 21.87 -15.07
CA ALA A 461 -1.39 21.22 -13.76
C ALA A 461 -1.47 19.69 -13.90
N ILE A 462 -0.35 19.01 -13.65
CA ILE A 462 -0.24 17.55 -13.69
C ILE A 462 -0.25 17.04 -12.24
N ALA A 463 -1.45 16.79 -11.72
CA ALA A 463 -1.66 16.34 -10.35
C ALA A 463 -1.57 14.81 -10.24
N GLU A 464 -0.86 14.28 -9.23
CA GLU A 464 -0.88 12.86 -8.89
C GLU A 464 -1.76 12.62 -7.66
N ILE A 465 -2.73 11.71 -7.80
CA ILE A 465 -3.39 11.06 -6.66
C ILE A 465 -2.77 9.68 -6.51
N GLN A 466 -2.25 9.38 -5.31
CA GLN A 466 -1.30 8.27 -5.12
C GLN A 466 -1.88 6.88 -5.47
N PHE A 467 -3.18 6.67 -5.28
CA PHE A 467 -3.93 5.51 -5.77
C PHE A 467 -5.34 5.92 -6.16
N ALA A 468 -5.92 5.29 -7.18
CA ALA A 468 -7.27 5.59 -7.62
C ALA A 468 -8.30 5.30 -6.52
N ASP A 469 -7.97 4.40 -5.60
CA ASP A 469 -8.70 4.10 -4.37
C ASP A 469 -8.82 5.30 -3.41
N TYR A 470 -7.90 6.27 -3.51
CA TYR A 470 -7.84 7.50 -2.70
C TYR A 470 -8.34 8.73 -3.44
N ILE A 471 -8.91 8.59 -4.63
CA ILE A 471 -9.45 9.73 -5.39
C ILE A 471 -10.78 10.26 -4.81
N TYR A 472 -11.47 9.47 -3.98
CA TYR A 472 -12.81 9.80 -3.50
C TYR A 472 -12.91 11.05 -2.61
N PRO A 473 -11.95 11.38 -1.73
CA PRO A 473 -11.94 12.68 -1.05
C PRO A 473 -11.91 13.85 -2.05
N ALA A 474 -11.26 13.70 -3.21
CA ALA A 474 -11.22 14.69 -4.28
C ALA A 474 -12.48 14.71 -5.17
N PHE A 475 -13.44 13.81 -4.97
CA PHE A 475 -14.56 13.60 -5.89
C PHE A 475 -15.40 14.86 -6.09
N ASP A 476 -15.64 15.64 -5.03
CA ASP A 476 -16.39 16.90 -5.11
C ASP A 476 -15.66 17.93 -6.00
N GLN A 477 -14.36 18.14 -5.77
CA GLN A 477 -13.54 19.03 -6.59
C GLN A 477 -13.51 18.59 -8.06
N ILE A 478 -13.42 17.28 -8.30
CA ILE A 478 -13.38 16.75 -9.67
C ILE A 478 -14.74 16.91 -10.38
N VAL A 479 -15.83 16.50 -9.72
CA VAL A 479 -17.14 16.40 -10.36
C VAL A 479 -17.90 17.72 -10.33
N ASN A 480 -17.90 18.46 -9.22
CA ASN A 480 -18.65 19.71 -9.11
C ASN A 480 -17.85 20.92 -9.58
N GLU A 481 -16.54 20.94 -9.36
CA GLU A 481 -15.70 22.07 -9.73
C GLU A 481 -15.06 21.90 -11.11
N ALA A 482 -14.15 20.93 -11.28
CA ALA A 482 -13.37 20.78 -12.51
C ALA A 482 -14.25 20.51 -13.74
N ALA A 483 -15.12 19.50 -13.67
CA ALA A 483 -15.98 19.10 -14.79
C ALA A 483 -16.89 20.25 -15.28
N LYS A 484 -17.36 21.09 -14.36
CA LYS A 484 -18.34 22.14 -14.66
C LYS A 484 -17.71 23.50 -14.86
N PHE A 485 -16.40 23.67 -14.65
CA PHE A 485 -15.72 24.97 -14.60
C PHE A 485 -15.89 25.80 -15.88
N ARG A 486 -15.74 25.16 -17.04
CA ARG A 486 -15.95 25.82 -18.35
C ARG A 486 -17.41 26.17 -18.58
N TYR A 487 -18.31 25.24 -18.24
CA TYR A 487 -19.75 25.40 -18.47
C TYR A 487 -20.35 26.50 -17.58
N ARG A 488 -20.06 26.48 -16.27
CA ARG A 488 -20.60 27.44 -15.30
C ARG A 488 -20.19 28.89 -15.55
N SER A 489 -19.08 29.09 -16.27
CA SER A 489 -18.58 30.42 -16.62
C SER A 489 -19.02 30.89 -18.02
N GLY A 490 -19.80 30.10 -18.75
CA GLY A 490 -20.14 30.39 -20.15
C GLY A 490 -18.90 30.43 -21.06
N GLY A 491 -17.86 29.68 -20.73
CA GLY A 491 -16.59 29.64 -21.47
C GLY A 491 -15.58 30.73 -21.11
N ARG A 492 -15.89 31.66 -20.19
CA ARG A 492 -14.97 32.74 -19.80
C ARG A 492 -13.76 32.26 -19.01
N TYR A 493 -13.94 31.20 -18.20
CA TYR A 493 -12.87 30.56 -17.45
C TYR A 493 -12.87 29.06 -17.72
N ASN A 494 -11.71 28.41 -17.58
CA ASN A 494 -11.61 26.97 -17.75
C ASN A 494 -10.45 26.39 -16.95
N VAL A 495 -10.45 25.06 -16.80
CA VAL A 495 -9.34 24.29 -16.22
C VAL A 495 -8.86 23.24 -17.21
N GLY A 496 -8.76 23.63 -18.49
CA GLY A 496 -8.36 22.72 -19.56
C GLY A 496 -6.99 22.10 -19.33
N GLY A 497 -6.03 22.87 -18.81
CA GLY A 497 -4.67 22.39 -18.49
C GLY A 497 -4.58 21.43 -17.30
N LEU A 498 -5.69 20.91 -16.77
CA LEU A 498 -5.70 19.98 -15.64
C LEU A 498 -5.64 18.52 -16.11
N THR A 499 -4.60 17.79 -15.71
CA THR A 499 -4.55 16.33 -15.78
C THR A 499 -4.34 15.75 -14.39
N ILE A 500 -5.27 14.91 -13.94
CA ILE A 500 -5.16 14.12 -12.71
C ILE A 500 -4.77 12.71 -13.10
N ARG A 501 -3.55 12.30 -12.75
CA ARG A 501 -3.05 10.96 -12.99
C ARG A 501 -3.05 10.13 -11.71
N THR A 502 -3.43 8.85 -11.81
CA THR A 502 -3.51 7.99 -10.63
C THR A 502 -3.35 6.50 -10.96
N PRO A 503 -2.59 5.72 -10.16
CA PRO A 503 -2.49 4.28 -10.29
C PRO A 503 -3.83 3.58 -10.01
N SER A 504 -4.33 2.78 -10.95
CA SER A 504 -5.64 2.11 -10.90
C SER A 504 -5.51 0.59 -11.13
N MET A 505 -6.63 -0.13 -11.01
CA MET A 505 -6.79 -1.57 -11.31
C MET A 505 -6.06 -2.54 -10.37
N SER A 506 -6.43 -3.81 -10.42
CA SER A 506 -5.86 -4.88 -9.58
C SER A 506 -4.34 -5.05 -9.75
N VAL A 507 -3.68 -5.60 -8.72
CA VAL A 507 -2.21 -5.78 -8.68
C VAL A 507 -1.77 -7.16 -8.15
N GLY A 508 -2.73 -8.06 -7.93
CA GLY A 508 -2.57 -9.41 -7.41
C GLY A 508 -2.74 -9.53 -5.89
N HIS A 509 -2.49 -8.44 -5.14
CA HIS A 509 -2.48 -8.44 -3.68
C HIS A 509 -2.76 -7.04 -3.09
N GLY A 510 -3.57 -6.21 -3.77
CA GLY A 510 -3.82 -4.83 -3.34
C GLY A 510 -4.89 -4.71 -2.25
N GLY A 511 -5.74 -5.75 -2.12
CA GLY A 511 -6.86 -5.74 -1.19
C GLY A 511 -7.87 -4.63 -1.54
N LEU A 512 -8.54 -4.08 -0.53
CA LEU A 512 -9.67 -3.17 -0.75
C LEU A 512 -9.25 -1.80 -1.32
N TYR A 513 -8.03 -1.34 -1.02
CA TYR A 513 -7.62 0.06 -1.19
C TYR A 513 -6.39 0.24 -2.09
N HIS A 514 -6.00 -0.79 -2.84
CA HIS A 514 -4.99 -0.66 -3.89
C HIS A 514 -5.35 -1.45 -5.16
N SER A 515 -6.63 -1.75 -5.37
CA SER A 515 -7.10 -2.60 -6.48
C SER A 515 -8.37 -2.07 -7.17
N GLN A 516 -8.88 -0.89 -6.77
CA GLN A 516 -10.11 -0.37 -7.35
C GLN A 516 -9.95 0.11 -8.80
N SER A 517 -11.06 0.03 -9.54
CA SER A 517 -11.24 0.56 -10.89
C SER A 517 -12.43 1.54 -10.87
N PRO A 518 -12.19 2.83 -10.56
CA PRO A 518 -13.26 3.78 -10.25
C PRO A 518 -13.85 4.49 -11.48
N GLU A 519 -13.47 4.13 -12.70
CA GLU A 519 -13.84 4.86 -13.92
C GLU A 519 -15.37 5.02 -14.08
N GLY A 520 -16.17 4.06 -13.63
CA GLY A 520 -17.63 4.12 -13.66
C GLY A 520 -18.22 5.28 -12.85
N PHE A 521 -17.60 5.66 -11.73
CA PHE A 521 -18.06 6.79 -10.91
C PHE A 521 -17.91 8.13 -11.64
N PHE A 522 -16.92 8.25 -12.54
CA PHE A 522 -16.63 9.47 -13.27
C PHE A 522 -17.37 9.58 -14.60
N MET A 523 -17.94 8.49 -15.13
CA MET A 523 -18.70 8.51 -16.39
C MET A 523 -19.91 9.45 -16.35
N GLY A 524 -20.54 9.63 -15.18
CA GLY A 524 -21.65 10.56 -14.99
C GLY A 524 -21.23 12.04 -14.89
N ALA A 525 -19.94 12.34 -14.79
CA ALA A 525 -19.43 13.69 -14.62
C ALA A 525 -19.16 14.36 -15.98
N ALA A 526 -20.22 14.87 -16.61
CA ALA A 526 -20.13 15.58 -17.88
C ALA A 526 -19.16 16.77 -17.79
N GLY A 527 -18.22 16.85 -18.74
CA GLY A 527 -17.15 17.84 -18.80
C GLY A 527 -15.76 17.32 -18.44
N LEU A 528 -15.67 16.09 -17.93
CA LEU A 528 -14.40 15.37 -17.76
C LEU A 528 -14.07 14.50 -18.97
N LYS A 529 -12.79 14.15 -19.10
CA LYS A 529 -12.34 12.98 -19.86
C LYS A 529 -11.72 11.94 -18.94
N VAL A 530 -11.88 10.66 -19.28
CA VAL A 530 -11.31 9.53 -18.52
C VAL A 530 -10.59 8.60 -19.47
N VAL A 531 -9.30 8.36 -19.22
CA VAL A 531 -8.39 7.66 -20.14
C VAL A 531 -7.63 6.56 -19.40
N ILE A 532 -7.48 5.39 -20.03
CA ILE A 532 -6.80 4.22 -19.48
C ILE A 532 -5.92 3.58 -20.58
N PRO A 533 -4.58 3.68 -20.51
CA PRO A 533 -3.68 3.04 -21.47
C PRO A 533 -3.52 1.54 -21.19
N ARG A 534 -3.15 0.74 -22.20
CA ARG A 534 -2.80 -0.68 -22.01
C ARG A 534 -1.30 -1.00 -22.08
N SER A 535 -0.46 -0.08 -22.55
CA SER A 535 0.97 -0.36 -22.81
C SER A 535 1.83 0.90 -22.73
N PRO A 536 3.18 0.79 -22.64
CA PRO A 536 4.07 1.95 -22.53
C PRO A 536 3.94 2.98 -23.67
N ILE A 537 3.86 2.55 -24.93
CA ILE A 537 3.71 3.44 -26.09
C ILE A 537 2.39 4.20 -26.05
N GLN A 538 1.32 3.52 -25.58
CA GLN A 538 0.04 4.15 -25.36
C GLN A 538 0.07 5.12 -24.19
N ALA A 539 0.68 4.72 -23.07
CA ALA A 539 0.76 5.52 -21.87
C ALA A 539 1.42 6.86 -22.16
N LYS A 540 2.55 6.87 -22.89
CA LYS A 540 3.19 8.13 -23.30
C LYS A 540 2.29 8.98 -24.20
N GLY A 541 1.79 8.42 -25.30
CA GLY A 541 1.02 9.19 -26.29
C GLY A 541 -0.32 9.70 -25.76
N LEU A 542 -1.03 8.88 -24.99
CA LEU A 542 -2.32 9.25 -24.39
C LEU A 542 -2.12 10.24 -23.22
N LEU A 543 -1.06 10.12 -22.42
CA LEU A 543 -0.78 11.09 -21.36
C LEU A 543 -0.41 12.45 -21.94
N LEU A 544 0.44 12.51 -22.96
CA LEU A 544 0.75 13.77 -23.67
C LEU A 544 -0.52 14.41 -24.25
N SER A 545 -1.40 13.59 -24.83
CA SER A 545 -2.69 14.07 -25.35
C SER A 545 -3.61 14.55 -24.23
N SER A 546 -3.56 13.93 -23.05
CA SER A 546 -4.34 14.34 -21.87
C SER A 546 -3.86 15.67 -21.31
N ILE A 547 -2.54 15.84 -21.19
CA ILE A 547 -1.91 17.08 -20.70
C ILE A 547 -2.26 18.28 -21.59
N ARG A 548 -2.35 18.06 -22.90
CA ARG A 548 -2.62 19.11 -23.90
C ARG A 548 -4.10 19.27 -24.22
N ASP A 549 -4.97 18.39 -23.74
CA ASP A 549 -6.39 18.48 -24.02
C ASP A 549 -6.95 19.74 -23.35
N PRO A 550 -7.82 20.51 -24.02
CA PRO A 550 -8.41 21.70 -23.39
C PRO A 550 -9.54 21.34 -22.42
N ASN A 551 -9.53 20.17 -21.77
CA ASN A 551 -10.53 19.75 -20.79
C ASN A 551 -9.84 19.01 -19.63
N PRO A 552 -10.39 19.07 -18.41
CA PRO A 552 -9.86 18.31 -17.30
C PRO A 552 -9.90 16.80 -17.58
N VAL A 553 -8.74 16.14 -17.50
CA VAL A 553 -8.59 14.70 -17.79
C VAL A 553 -8.19 13.91 -16.55
N ILE A 554 -8.87 12.79 -16.32
CA ILE A 554 -8.45 11.75 -15.39
C ILE A 554 -7.73 10.67 -16.19
N PHE A 555 -6.47 10.43 -15.83
CA PHE A 555 -5.61 9.43 -16.45
C PHE A 555 -5.36 8.27 -15.47
N LEU A 556 -6.02 7.13 -15.68
CA LEU A 556 -5.93 5.98 -14.80
C LEU A 556 -4.85 5.02 -15.31
N GLU A 557 -3.81 4.82 -14.52
CA GLU A 557 -2.62 4.07 -14.91
C GLU A 557 -2.72 2.63 -14.37
N PRO A 558 -2.85 1.57 -15.20
CA PRO A 558 -2.99 0.22 -14.69
C PRO A 558 -1.69 -0.24 -13.99
N LYS A 559 -1.71 -0.26 -12.64
CA LYS A 559 -0.48 -0.30 -11.84
C LYS A 559 0.29 -1.61 -11.96
N ILE A 560 -0.40 -2.71 -12.26
CA ILE A 560 0.23 -4.01 -12.55
C ILE A 560 1.12 -3.96 -13.80
N LEU A 561 0.86 -3.03 -14.73
CA LEU A 561 1.59 -2.86 -15.98
C LEU A 561 2.86 -2.03 -15.85
N TYR A 562 3.05 -1.29 -14.75
CA TYR A 562 4.20 -0.39 -14.55
C TYR A 562 5.55 -1.05 -14.85
N ARG A 563 5.73 -2.30 -14.44
CA ARG A 563 6.99 -3.05 -14.60
C ARG A 563 6.86 -4.32 -15.44
N SER A 564 5.64 -4.81 -15.67
CA SER A 564 5.40 -6.06 -16.41
C SER A 564 5.27 -5.85 -17.91
N SER A 565 4.90 -4.65 -18.37
CA SER A 565 4.85 -4.30 -19.78
C SER A 565 6.14 -3.58 -20.18
N VAL A 566 6.82 -4.06 -21.22
CA VAL A 566 8.05 -3.47 -21.75
C VAL A 566 8.01 -3.51 -23.28
N GLU A 567 8.14 -2.37 -23.93
CA GLU A 567 8.12 -2.28 -25.40
C GLU A 567 9.01 -1.14 -25.91
N GLN A 568 9.23 -1.08 -27.22
CA GLN A 568 9.88 0.04 -27.89
C GLN A 568 8.92 1.23 -27.92
N VAL A 569 9.37 2.36 -27.38
CA VAL A 569 8.61 3.61 -27.29
C VAL A 569 9.39 4.71 -28.00
N PRO A 570 8.79 5.47 -28.94
CA PRO A 570 9.45 6.61 -29.56
C PRO A 570 9.92 7.62 -28.53
N VAL A 571 11.14 8.14 -28.67
CA VAL A 571 11.70 9.16 -27.76
C VAL A 571 11.12 10.54 -28.08
N ASP A 572 10.78 10.76 -29.35
CA ASP A 572 10.15 11.96 -29.88
C ASP A 572 8.81 12.30 -29.20
N ASP A 573 8.34 13.52 -29.42
CA ASP A 573 7.04 13.99 -28.98
C ASP A 573 5.91 13.54 -29.93
N TYR A 574 4.97 12.76 -29.38
CA TYR A 574 3.83 12.28 -30.13
C TYR A 574 2.57 12.15 -29.27
N GLU A 575 1.44 12.14 -29.95
CA GLU A 575 0.12 11.96 -29.35
C GLU A 575 -0.60 10.76 -29.92
N LEU A 576 -1.53 10.23 -29.13
CA LEU A 576 -2.55 9.29 -29.57
C LEU A 576 -3.93 9.88 -29.29
N PRO A 577 -4.89 9.77 -30.22
CA PRO A 577 -6.15 10.48 -30.10
C PRO A 577 -6.97 9.98 -28.90
N LEU A 578 -7.42 10.93 -28.07
CA LEU A 578 -8.44 10.67 -27.05
C LEU A 578 -9.80 10.42 -27.71
N GLY A 579 -10.64 9.60 -27.08
CA GLY A 579 -11.98 9.28 -27.57
C GLY A 579 -11.98 8.38 -28.82
N LYS A 580 -10.87 7.67 -29.07
CA LYS A 580 -10.74 6.70 -30.16
C LYS A 580 -10.37 5.33 -29.61
N ALA A 581 -11.08 4.29 -30.02
CA ALA A 581 -10.71 2.91 -29.71
C ALA A 581 -9.63 2.40 -30.69
N GLU A 582 -8.98 1.29 -30.37
CA GLU A 582 -8.03 0.58 -31.24
C GLU A 582 -8.52 -0.85 -31.47
N ILE A 583 -8.68 -1.23 -32.74
CA ILE A 583 -8.93 -2.63 -33.11
C ILE A 583 -7.57 -3.33 -33.15
N MET A 584 -7.31 -4.16 -32.15
CA MET A 584 -6.02 -4.83 -31.95
C MET A 584 -5.91 -6.09 -32.82
N THR A 585 -7.00 -6.84 -32.90
CA THR A 585 -7.13 -8.04 -33.72
C THR A 585 -8.43 -7.92 -34.50
N LYS A 586 -8.38 -8.08 -35.82
CA LYS A 586 -9.59 -8.09 -36.65
C LYS A 586 -10.29 -9.44 -36.55
N GLY A 587 -11.61 -9.42 -36.51
CA GLY A 587 -12.44 -10.62 -36.52
C GLY A 587 -13.84 -10.38 -37.08
N ASN A 588 -14.59 -11.46 -37.27
CA ASN A 588 -15.89 -11.44 -37.94
C ASN A 588 -17.02 -12.16 -37.18
N ASP A 589 -16.73 -12.95 -36.14
CA ASP A 589 -17.76 -13.76 -35.47
C ASP A 589 -18.25 -13.16 -34.15
N LEU A 590 -17.37 -12.44 -33.44
CA LEU A 590 -17.67 -11.81 -32.15
C LEU A 590 -16.74 -10.62 -31.88
N THR A 591 -17.30 -9.52 -31.38
CA THR A 591 -16.55 -8.38 -30.86
C THR A 591 -16.26 -8.57 -29.37
N LEU A 592 -14.99 -8.55 -28.98
CA LEU A 592 -14.51 -8.59 -27.61
C LEU A 592 -13.94 -7.21 -27.25
N LEU A 593 -14.68 -6.46 -26.41
CA LEU A 593 -14.34 -5.11 -26.02
C LEU A 593 -13.77 -5.07 -24.61
N THR A 594 -12.64 -4.38 -24.43
CA THR A 594 -11.94 -4.27 -23.15
C THR A 594 -11.08 -3.00 -23.10
N TYR A 595 -10.36 -2.77 -22.00
CA TYR A 595 -9.42 -1.66 -21.82
C TYR A 595 -8.48 -1.94 -20.64
N GLY A 596 -7.32 -1.29 -20.59
CA GLY A 596 -6.35 -1.44 -19.50
C GLY A 596 -5.77 -2.86 -19.38
N SER A 597 -5.53 -3.33 -18.14
CA SER A 597 -4.93 -4.65 -17.87
C SER A 597 -5.73 -5.85 -18.45
N PRO A 598 -7.07 -5.88 -18.41
CA PRO A 598 -7.87 -6.95 -19.00
C PRO A 598 -7.65 -7.25 -20.49
N VAL A 599 -7.00 -6.36 -21.25
CA VAL A 599 -6.59 -6.62 -22.64
C VAL A 599 -5.78 -7.92 -22.74
N TYR A 600 -4.81 -8.13 -21.85
CA TYR A 600 -3.95 -9.32 -21.87
C TYR A 600 -4.70 -10.58 -21.43
N THR A 601 -5.67 -10.44 -20.52
CA THR A 601 -6.54 -11.57 -20.13
C THR A 601 -7.47 -11.97 -21.27
N CYS A 602 -7.95 -11.00 -22.06
CA CYS A 602 -8.74 -11.23 -23.27
C CYS A 602 -7.91 -11.92 -24.35
N GLU A 603 -6.67 -11.47 -24.60
CA GLU A 603 -5.74 -12.16 -25.48
C GLU A 603 -5.55 -13.62 -25.07
N ASN A 604 -5.27 -13.86 -23.80
CA ASN A 604 -5.10 -15.21 -23.27
C ASN A 604 -6.37 -16.07 -23.44
N ALA A 605 -7.55 -15.48 -23.22
CA ALA A 605 -8.82 -16.15 -23.48
C ALA A 605 -8.98 -16.53 -24.96
N THR A 606 -8.64 -15.64 -25.90
CA THR A 606 -8.71 -15.98 -27.34
C THR A 606 -7.74 -17.09 -27.73
N ASN A 607 -6.55 -17.14 -27.13
CA ASN A 607 -5.60 -18.23 -27.33
C ASN A 607 -6.10 -19.55 -26.72
N LEU A 608 -6.69 -19.49 -25.52
CA LEU A 608 -7.26 -20.64 -24.83
C LEU A 608 -8.48 -21.21 -25.58
N LEU A 609 -9.32 -20.35 -26.17
CA LEU A 609 -10.44 -20.76 -27.01
C LEU A 609 -9.96 -21.53 -28.25
N ARG A 610 -8.91 -21.04 -28.92
CA ARG A 610 -8.35 -21.64 -30.13
C ARG A 610 -7.61 -22.94 -29.83
N ASN A 611 -6.79 -22.95 -28.79
CA ASN A 611 -5.89 -24.03 -28.44
C ASN A 611 -6.07 -24.42 -26.96
N PRO A 612 -7.21 -25.03 -26.58
CA PRO A 612 -7.46 -25.37 -25.19
C PRO A 612 -6.55 -26.51 -24.73
N PRO A 613 -6.00 -26.45 -23.51
CA PRO A 613 -5.25 -27.56 -22.95
C PRO A 613 -6.17 -28.78 -22.75
N PRO A 614 -5.61 -30.02 -22.75
CA PRO A 614 -6.41 -31.25 -22.66
C PRO A 614 -7.38 -31.29 -21.47
N SER A 615 -7.01 -30.64 -20.36
CA SER A 615 -7.82 -30.55 -19.14
C SER A 615 -9.17 -29.86 -19.32
N ILE A 616 -9.29 -28.92 -20.27
CA ILE A 616 -10.54 -28.15 -20.50
C ILE A 616 -11.04 -28.26 -21.94
N ALA A 617 -10.32 -28.94 -22.84
CA ALA A 617 -10.71 -29.08 -24.24
C ALA A 617 -12.12 -29.66 -24.41
N HIS A 618 -12.52 -30.61 -23.55
CA HIS A 618 -13.86 -31.20 -23.57
C HIS A 618 -14.98 -30.21 -23.18
N LEU A 619 -14.66 -29.10 -22.51
CA LEU A 619 -15.60 -28.04 -22.14
C LEU A 619 -15.80 -27.02 -23.27
N ILE A 620 -14.87 -26.95 -24.23
CA ILE A 620 -14.88 -25.98 -25.33
C ILE A 620 -15.28 -26.71 -26.62
N PRO A 621 -16.50 -26.49 -27.14
CA PRO A 621 -16.99 -27.16 -28.35
C PRO A 621 -16.09 -26.91 -29.55
N GLU A 622 -15.82 -27.95 -30.35
CA GLU A 622 -14.97 -27.84 -31.54
C GLU A 622 -15.49 -26.79 -32.53
N SER A 623 -16.82 -26.66 -32.64
CA SER A 623 -17.50 -25.73 -33.54
C SER A 623 -17.18 -24.25 -33.29
N VAL A 624 -16.68 -23.88 -32.11
CA VAL A 624 -16.36 -22.49 -31.76
C VAL A 624 -14.87 -22.22 -31.60
N ARG A 625 -14.00 -23.25 -31.65
CA ARG A 625 -12.54 -23.07 -31.52
C ARG A 625 -11.93 -22.28 -32.69
N GLY A 626 -12.55 -22.35 -33.86
CA GLY A 626 -12.17 -21.60 -35.05
C GLY A 626 -12.74 -20.17 -35.13
N ALA A 627 -13.47 -19.70 -34.12
CA ALA A 627 -14.14 -18.41 -34.18
C ALA A 627 -13.15 -17.23 -34.32
N SER A 628 -13.48 -16.31 -35.22
CA SER A 628 -12.75 -15.11 -35.55
C SER A 628 -13.17 -13.95 -34.63
N ILE A 629 -12.42 -13.77 -33.54
CA ILE A 629 -12.69 -12.76 -32.51
C ILE A 629 -12.04 -11.42 -32.86
N GLU A 630 -12.85 -10.35 -32.90
CA GLU A 630 -12.37 -8.98 -33.02
C GLU A 630 -12.08 -8.39 -31.64
N LEU A 631 -10.81 -8.15 -31.31
CA LEU A 631 -10.40 -7.59 -30.02
C LEU A 631 -10.23 -6.07 -30.12
N ILE A 632 -10.95 -5.34 -29.28
CA ILE A 632 -10.94 -3.87 -29.23
C ILE A 632 -10.48 -3.37 -27.86
N ASP A 633 -9.49 -2.49 -27.86
CA ASP A 633 -9.10 -1.67 -26.70
C ASP A 633 -9.78 -0.30 -26.78
N LEU A 634 -10.58 0.03 -25.77
CA LEU A 634 -11.39 1.24 -25.77
C LEU A 634 -10.55 2.52 -25.58
N ARG A 635 -9.43 2.45 -24.85
CA ARG A 635 -8.52 3.56 -24.45
C ARG A 635 -9.16 4.70 -23.64
N THR A 636 -10.25 5.30 -24.12
CA THR A 636 -10.96 6.40 -23.46
C THR A 636 -12.33 5.94 -23.01
N ILE A 637 -12.59 6.04 -21.71
CA ILE A 637 -13.88 5.65 -21.08
C ILE A 637 -14.90 6.78 -21.24
N LEU A 638 -14.45 8.04 -21.19
CA LEU A 638 -15.29 9.22 -21.37
C LEU A 638 -14.53 10.30 -22.16
N PRO A 639 -15.05 10.78 -23.30
CA PRO A 639 -16.07 10.14 -24.13
C PRO A 639 -15.53 8.88 -24.80
N TRP A 640 -16.29 7.79 -24.79
CA TRP A 640 -15.88 6.54 -25.43
C TRP A 640 -16.24 6.51 -26.92
N ASP A 641 -15.50 5.71 -27.70
CA ASP A 641 -15.64 5.64 -29.16
C ASP A 641 -16.81 4.74 -29.60
N VAL A 642 -18.02 5.29 -29.50
CA VAL A 642 -19.26 4.59 -29.85
C VAL A 642 -19.26 4.09 -31.30
N HIS A 643 -18.64 4.86 -32.21
CA HIS A 643 -18.66 4.54 -33.63
C HIS A 643 -17.85 3.28 -33.93
N THR A 644 -16.61 3.20 -33.46
CA THR A 644 -15.75 2.02 -33.68
C THR A 644 -16.39 0.76 -33.11
N VAL A 645 -16.96 0.83 -31.90
CA VAL A 645 -17.62 -0.32 -31.27
C VAL A 645 -18.89 -0.71 -32.03
N ALA A 646 -19.74 0.25 -32.41
CA ALA A 646 -20.98 -0.05 -33.13
C ALA A 646 -20.71 -0.67 -34.50
N GLU A 647 -19.73 -0.17 -35.26
CA GLU A 647 -19.37 -0.74 -36.56
C GLU A 647 -18.79 -2.15 -36.44
N SER A 648 -17.98 -2.40 -35.41
CA SER A 648 -17.51 -3.76 -35.10
C SER A 648 -18.67 -4.70 -34.80
N VAL A 649 -19.62 -4.29 -33.95
CA VAL A 649 -20.78 -5.11 -33.58
C VAL A 649 -21.75 -5.31 -34.75
N LYS A 650 -21.92 -4.34 -35.64
CA LYS A 650 -22.72 -4.54 -36.86
C LYS A 650 -22.13 -5.60 -37.77
N LYS A 651 -20.80 -5.69 -37.82
CA LYS A 651 -20.07 -6.68 -38.60
C LYS A 651 -20.13 -8.07 -37.96
N THR A 652 -19.92 -8.17 -36.65
CA THR A 652 -19.83 -9.48 -35.94
C THR A 652 -21.16 -9.99 -35.42
N GLY A 653 -22.12 -9.10 -35.22
CA GLY A 653 -23.43 -9.36 -34.63
C GLY A 653 -23.42 -9.78 -33.15
N ARG A 654 -22.27 -9.78 -32.47
CA ARG A 654 -22.14 -10.25 -31.07
C ARG A 654 -21.14 -9.39 -30.31
N LEU A 655 -21.42 -9.13 -29.03
CA LEU A 655 -20.56 -8.32 -28.17
C LEU A 655 -20.35 -8.96 -26.79
N VAL A 656 -19.09 -9.10 -26.40
CA VAL A 656 -18.65 -9.39 -25.04
C VAL A 656 -17.83 -8.20 -24.53
N ILE A 657 -18.19 -7.66 -23.37
CA ILE A 657 -17.49 -6.55 -22.70
C ILE A 657 -16.78 -7.08 -21.46
N VAL A 658 -15.48 -6.77 -21.31
CA VAL A 658 -14.65 -7.21 -20.19
C VAL A 658 -14.04 -6.02 -19.44
N HIS A 659 -14.15 -5.98 -18.11
CA HIS A 659 -13.48 -4.98 -17.26
C HIS A 659 -13.35 -5.42 -15.79
N GLU A 660 -12.39 -4.90 -15.03
CA GLU A 660 -12.18 -5.31 -13.62
C GLU A 660 -13.18 -4.68 -12.64
N ALA A 661 -13.76 -3.53 -12.97
CA ALA A 661 -14.76 -2.88 -12.13
C ALA A 661 -15.99 -3.78 -11.89
N GLY A 662 -16.72 -3.51 -10.80
CA GLY A 662 -17.97 -4.20 -10.47
C GLY A 662 -18.98 -4.20 -11.62
N LYS A 663 -19.85 -5.22 -11.65
CA LYS A 663 -20.83 -5.41 -12.72
C LYS A 663 -21.89 -4.31 -12.70
N THR A 664 -22.37 -3.97 -11.52
CA THR A 664 -23.45 -3.00 -11.34
C THR A 664 -22.91 -1.59 -11.51
N MET A 665 -23.49 -0.83 -12.45
CA MET A 665 -23.07 0.54 -12.80
C MET A 665 -21.61 0.70 -13.27
N GLY A 666 -20.92 -0.39 -13.60
CA GLY A 666 -19.63 -0.33 -14.29
C GLY A 666 -19.77 0.14 -15.75
N PRO A 667 -18.68 0.54 -16.41
CA PRO A 667 -18.72 1.11 -17.77
C PRO A 667 -19.41 0.23 -18.81
N GLY A 668 -19.31 -1.09 -18.67
CA GLY A 668 -19.96 -2.03 -19.57
C GLY A 668 -21.49 -1.93 -19.58
N ALA A 669 -22.12 -1.37 -18.54
CA ALA A 669 -23.58 -1.18 -18.51
C ALA A 669 -24.04 -0.12 -19.53
N GLU A 670 -23.38 1.04 -19.55
CA GLU A 670 -23.68 2.12 -20.50
C GLU A 670 -23.37 1.71 -21.94
N ILE A 671 -22.20 1.09 -22.15
CA ILE A 671 -21.79 0.61 -23.47
C ILE A 671 -22.79 -0.42 -24.00
N ALA A 672 -23.21 -1.39 -23.18
CA ALA A 672 -24.19 -2.40 -23.57
C ALA A 672 -25.53 -1.78 -23.95
N ALA A 673 -26.01 -0.78 -23.20
CA ALA A 673 -27.26 -0.08 -23.48
C ALA A 673 -27.20 0.68 -24.81
N GLU A 674 -26.15 1.45 -25.05
CA GLU A 674 -26.01 2.26 -26.27
C GLU A 674 -25.77 1.37 -27.51
N VAL A 675 -24.98 0.30 -27.38
CA VAL A 675 -24.82 -0.68 -28.47
C VAL A 675 -26.14 -1.38 -28.77
N THR A 676 -26.90 -1.80 -27.75
CA THR A 676 -28.21 -2.44 -27.96
C THR A 676 -29.15 -1.51 -28.71
N LYS A 677 -29.16 -0.22 -28.36
CA LYS A 677 -29.97 0.80 -29.05
C LYS A 677 -29.54 0.99 -30.51
N ARG A 678 -28.24 1.06 -30.80
CA ARG A 678 -27.72 1.35 -32.15
C ARG A 678 -27.66 0.14 -33.08
N CYS A 679 -27.47 -1.05 -32.52
CA CYS A 679 -27.21 -2.28 -33.24
C CYS A 679 -28.30 -3.32 -32.99
N PHE A 680 -29.49 -2.91 -32.55
CA PHE A 680 -30.58 -3.81 -32.14
C PHE A 680 -30.87 -4.92 -33.17
N LEU A 681 -30.96 -4.55 -34.45
CA LEU A 681 -31.25 -5.49 -35.55
C LEU A 681 -30.06 -6.35 -35.97
N ASN A 682 -28.85 -6.01 -35.53
CA ASN A 682 -27.61 -6.74 -35.84
C ASN A 682 -27.24 -7.74 -34.75
N LEU A 683 -27.78 -7.61 -33.53
CA LEU A 683 -27.42 -8.47 -32.41
C LEU A 683 -28.01 -9.87 -32.56
N HIS A 684 -27.15 -10.85 -32.78
CA HIS A 684 -27.48 -12.28 -32.81
C HIS A 684 -27.54 -12.90 -31.42
N ALA A 685 -26.95 -12.25 -30.41
CA ALA A 685 -26.97 -12.67 -29.02
C ALA A 685 -27.06 -11.45 -28.09
N PRO A 686 -27.60 -11.60 -26.86
CA PRO A 686 -27.54 -10.56 -25.85
C PRO A 686 -26.10 -10.13 -25.57
N VAL A 687 -25.88 -8.83 -25.36
CA VAL A 687 -24.56 -8.30 -24.97
C VAL A 687 -24.11 -8.93 -23.65
N LYS A 688 -23.00 -9.66 -23.67
CA LYS A 688 -22.43 -10.31 -22.49
C LYS A 688 -21.47 -9.35 -21.78
N ARG A 689 -21.51 -9.33 -20.44
CA ARG A 689 -20.60 -8.55 -19.59
C ARG A 689 -19.89 -9.46 -18.62
N ILE A 690 -18.56 -9.46 -18.66
CA ILE A 690 -17.68 -10.29 -17.84
C ILE A 690 -16.81 -9.35 -17.01
N THR A 691 -17.15 -9.20 -15.74
CA THR A 691 -16.67 -8.10 -14.91
C THR A 691 -16.05 -8.57 -13.60
N GLY A 692 -15.51 -7.67 -12.79
CA GLY A 692 -15.39 -7.92 -11.35
C GLY A 692 -16.75 -8.24 -10.73
N TRP A 693 -16.76 -8.97 -9.61
CA TRP A 693 -18.00 -9.23 -8.87
C TRP A 693 -18.48 -7.96 -8.16
N ASP A 694 -19.77 -7.91 -7.81
CA ASP A 694 -20.37 -6.82 -7.03
C ASP A 694 -20.03 -6.96 -5.54
N THR A 695 -18.73 -7.00 -5.26
CA THR A 695 -18.14 -7.02 -3.92
C THR A 695 -16.93 -6.09 -3.90
N PRO A 696 -16.46 -5.64 -2.72
CA PRO A 696 -15.13 -5.07 -2.60
C PRO A 696 -14.06 -6.06 -3.08
N VAL A 697 -12.93 -5.55 -3.58
CA VAL A 697 -11.79 -6.38 -4.00
C VAL A 697 -11.13 -6.97 -2.75
N ALA A 698 -11.13 -8.29 -2.63
CA ALA A 698 -10.56 -8.99 -1.48
C ALA A 698 -9.08 -9.31 -1.69
N LEU A 699 -8.28 -9.25 -0.63
CA LEU A 699 -6.83 -9.52 -0.67
C LEU A 699 -6.50 -10.95 -1.16
N VAL A 700 -7.03 -11.96 -0.49
CA VAL A 700 -6.72 -13.38 -0.77
C VAL A 700 -7.54 -13.91 -1.95
N TYR A 701 -8.73 -13.35 -2.18
CA TYR A 701 -9.65 -13.80 -3.23
C TYR A 701 -9.55 -12.98 -4.52
N GLU A 702 -8.52 -12.13 -4.68
CA GLU A 702 -8.38 -11.25 -5.86
C GLU A 702 -8.42 -12.04 -7.17
N LYS A 703 -7.79 -13.22 -7.22
CA LYS A 703 -7.81 -14.12 -8.39
C LYS A 703 -9.21 -14.62 -8.76
N PHE A 704 -10.09 -14.81 -7.77
CA PHE A 704 -11.48 -15.19 -8.02
C PHE A 704 -12.36 -13.99 -8.35
N TYR A 705 -11.91 -12.78 -8.01
CA TYR A 705 -12.63 -11.54 -8.23
C TYR A 705 -12.54 -11.06 -9.68
N ILE A 706 -11.30 -10.93 -10.18
CA ILE A 706 -11.03 -10.40 -11.51
C ILE A 706 -11.58 -11.32 -12.61
N PRO A 707 -11.99 -10.78 -13.77
CA PRO A 707 -12.41 -11.59 -14.91
C PRO A 707 -11.20 -12.32 -15.49
N ASP A 708 -11.01 -13.58 -15.11
CA ASP A 708 -9.92 -14.42 -15.60
C ASP A 708 -10.20 -14.96 -17.03
N ALA A 709 -9.17 -15.56 -17.64
CA ALA A 709 -9.27 -16.05 -19.02
C ALA A 709 -10.34 -17.14 -19.17
N LEU A 710 -10.58 -17.96 -18.14
CA LEU A 710 -11.58 -19.03 -18.17
C LEU A 710 -12.99 -18.46 -18.20
N ARG A 711 -13.31 -17.49 -17.32
CA ARG A 711 -14.60 -16.78 -17.33
C ARG A 711 -14.84 -16.06 -18.65
N ILE A 712 -13.79 -15.52 -19.26
CA ILE A 712 -13.88 -14.86 -20.57
C ILE A 712 -14.19 -15.89 -21.67
N VAL A 713 -13.48 -17.02 -21.72
CA VAL A 713 -13.76 -18.09 -22.69
C VAL A 713 -15.17 -18.62 -22.55
N ASP A 714 -15.61 -18.91 -21.33
CA ASP A 714 -16.96 -19.38 -21.04
C ASP A 714 -18.02 -18.40 -21.58
N GLY A 715 -17.85 -17.10 -21.29
CA GLY A 715 -18.74 -16.08 -21.82
C GLY A 715 -18.69 -15.91 -23.34
N ILE A 716 -17.54 -16.11 -23.99
CA ILE A 716 -17.43 -16.14 -25.46
C ILE A 716 -18.19 -17.35 -26.02
N VAL A 717 -17.99 -18.54 -25.46
CA VAL A 717 -18.64 -19.78 -25.89
C VAL A 717 -20.16 -19.68 -25.75
N GLU A 718 -20.66 -19.18 -24.62
CA GLU A 718 -22.10 -18.94 -24.43
C GLU A 718 -22.66 -17.97 -25.47
N THR A 719 -21.96 -16.88 -25.76
CA THR A 719 -22.41 -15.86 -26.71
C THR A 719 -22.41 -16.37 -28.16
N LEU A 720 -21.44 -17.21 -28.53
CA LEU A 720 -21.36 -17.82 -29.87
C LEU A 720 -22.43 -18.91 -30.08
N LYS A 721 -22.88 -19.58 -29.02
CA LYS A 721 -23.86 -20.68 -29.08
C LYS A 721 -25.32 -20.24 -28.99
N TYR A 722 -25.59 -19.00 -28.57
CA TYR A 722 -26.92 -18.41 -28.57
C TYR A 722 -27.45 -18.31 -30.01
#